data_AF-A0A969HYT2-F1
#
_entry.id   AF-A0A969HYT2-F1
#
_cell.length_a   1.000
_cell.length_b   1.000
_cell.length_c   1.000
_cell.angle_alpha   90.00
_cell.angle_beta   90.00
_cell.angle_gamma   90.00
#
_symmetry.space_group_name_H-M   'P 1'
#
loop_
_entity.id
_entity.type
_entity.pdbx_description
1 polymer ?
#
loop_
_entity_poly.entity_id
_entity_poly.type
_entity_poly.pdbx_seq_one_letter_code
_entity_poly.pdbx_strand_id
1 'polypeptide(L)'
;MTTTLGGASLLQMVSDLQDRKKFQELNWTGTFEEYLAIVYNNSRVTRNAFQRTYDMIMSYGTEEFMDAKKRLIRYKFFSDPTFDTDDAIFGLEIPLMRLVNFFKSAAQGYGTEKRVLLLHGPVGSAKSTIVRRLKRGIEHYTRTENGALYTFDWYMGDIADVEASHVKEVDWEPDPMHAEPLQLIPKDARKNFLAKMNEGRPYEEHVRIRGDLSPVSRYNFRELMRRYDGDWMQVVKHVRVRRLIFSEQDRIGIGTFQPKDEKNQDSTELTGDINYRKIAIYGSDSDPRAFNFDGEFNIANRGIIEFIEMLKLDVAFLYDLLGASQEHKIKSKKFAQTDIDEVIIGHSVAGSTPIPFRLNGQVQWTNLEHLYTRFVENPAGLEVLAYDFARNETQWTPVKSLFRHRFTGDLLTTSQKWGVVETTPNHSIYGRDGEPFYPEDQREIMAVRTTGDTLLPSAPIGTIDISTGIDGLLTSSAISTSNGSKLTRPAAEGWVRLDQARHATALRAVYDPINDGDALKDLITVLVWYATEGHINGENGGIVISQANRAELERVQAAYSRITTATGSIDAGASTDSAWRLYMAADIMAHIAEHHCGRHVINKRLPDFLFSLPSVYLQHAFDELMRTDGTRRVTATISEVSTETYRESYFEYKTISPMLAAQVGTLASMLGHDYSVYCWERDGRHDAYRIRFVSGTGKRGGRHERFGSAALGPPRPGRMG
;
A
#
# COMPACT_ATOMS: atom_id res chain seq x y z
N MET A 1 44.45 37.66 14.94
CA MET A 1 43.36 38.67 14.91
C MET A 1 42.13 37.99 14.35
N THR A 2 41.09 37.82 15.14
CA THR A 2 39.79 37.28 14.70
C THR A 2 38.92 38.42 14.19
N THR A 3 38.96 38.65 12.87
CA THR A 3 38.15 39.69 12.23
C THR A 3 36.67 39.33 12.36
N THR A 4 35.93 40.06 13.18
CA THR A 4 34.49 39.87 13.34
C THR A 4 33.80 40.35 12.07
N LEU A 5 33.23 39.43 11.29
CA LEU A 5 32.40 39.77 10.13
C LEU A 5 31.15 40.51 10.64
N GLY A 6 31.11 41.83 10.45
CA GLY A 6 29.97 42.65 10.83
C GLY A 6 28.76 42.34 9.95
N GLY A 7 27.54 42.52 10.48
CA GLY A 7 26.30 42.24 9.74
C GLY A 7 26.23 42.90 8.35
N ALA A 8 26.78 44.11 8.20
CA ALA A 8 26.88 44.79 6.91
C ALA A 8 27.76 44.04 5.88
N SER A 9 28.88 43.44 6.28
CA SER A 9 29.71 42.62 5.37
C SER A 9 29.03 41.30 4.98
N LEU A 10 28.23 40.72 5.88
CA LEU A 10 27.43 39.53 5.58
C LEU A 10 26.28 39.87 4.61
N LEU A 11 25.62 41.01 4.78
CA LEU A 11 24.58 41.50 3.85
C LEU A 11 25.16 41.79 2.46
N GLN A 12 26.34 42.40 2.36
CA GLN A 12 26.99 42.62 1.07
C GLN A 12 27.34 41.29 0.39
N MET A 13 27.94 40.34 1.12
CA MET A 13 28.22 39.00 0.61
C MET A 13 26.96 38.29 0.09
N VAL A 14 25.81 38.40 0.77
CA VAL A 14 24.54 37.84 0.29
C VAL A 14 24.01 38.57 -0.95
N SER A 15 24.15 39.90 -1.03
CA SER A 15 23.78 40.67 -2.23
C SER A 15 24.64 40.31 -3.44
N ASP A 16 25.93 40.06 -3.25
CA ASP A 16 26.87 39.72 -4.33
C ASP A 16 26.66 38.29 -4.85
N LEU A 17 26.07 37.40 -4.04
CA LEU A 17 25.63 36.06 -4.42
C LEU A 17 24.26 36.05 -5.15
N GLN A 18 23.55 37.18 -5.21
CA GLN A 18 22.22 37.25 -5.83
C GLN A 18 22.30 37.45 -7.35
N ASP A 19 21.90 36.44 -8.13
CA ASP A 19 21.73 36.56 -9.58
C ASP A 19 20.46 37.38 -9.91
N ARG A 20 20.65 38.71 -10.00
CA ARG A 20 19.59 39.66 -10.34
C ARG A 20 19.03 39.47 -11.75
N LYS A 21 19.83 39.00 -12.71
CA LYS A 21 19.41 38.78 -14.10
C LYS A 21 18.44 37.60 -14.17
N LYS A 22 18.81 36.47 -13.55
CA LYS A 22 17.94 35.30 -13.42
C LYS A 22 16.65 35.61 -12.64
N PHE A 23 16.72 36.45 -11.61
CA PHE A 23 15.51 36.93 -10.93
C PHE A 23 14.58 37.69 -11.87
N GLN A 24 15.09 38.60 -12.71
CA GLN A 24 14.28 39.33 -13.70
C GLN A 24 13.69 38.40 -14.77
N GLU A 25 14.44 37.42 -15.25
CA GLU A 25 13.96 36.42 -16.22
C GLU A 25 12.85 35.52 -15.67
N LEU A 26 12.97 35.10 -14.40
CA LEU A 26 11.96 34.28 -13.72
C LEU A 26 10.69 35.06 -13.34
N ASN A 27 10.79 36.39 -13.22
CA ASN A 27 9.67 37.30 -12.95
C ASN A 27 9.30 38.14 -14.18
N TRP A 28 9.57 37.64 -15.38
CA TRP A 28 9.21 38.36 -16.61
C TRP A 28 7.71 38.62 -16.68
N THR A 29 7.35 39.87 -17.00
CA THR A 29 5.99 40.30 -17.32
C THR A 29 6.00 41.08 -18.63
N GLY A 30 4.96 40.92 -19.43
CA GLY A 30 4.78 41.69 -20.67
C GLY A 30 3.34 41.69 -21.14
N THR A 31 3.13 42.26 -22.31
CA THR A 31 1.85 42.33 -23.01
C THR A 31 1.47 40.98 -23.64
N PHE A 32 0.20 40.83 -24.03
CA PHE A 32 -0.24 39.67 -24.80
C PHE A 32 0.47 39.58 -26.17
N GLU A 33 0.81 40.71 -26.79
CA GLU A 33 1.56 40.75 -28.06
C GLU A 33 2.98 40.19 -27.92
N GLU A 34 3.71 40.60 -26.88
CA GLU A 34 5.05 40.06 -26.59
C GLU A 34 5.00 38.55 -26.31
N TYR A 35 3.95 38.07 -25.63
CA TYR A 35 3.73 36.63 -25.47
C TYR A 35 3.49 35.91 -26.80
N LEU A 36 2.69 36.48 -27.71
CA LEU A 36 2.51 35.90 -29.05
C LEU A 36 3.82 35.81 -29.83
N ALA A 37 4.72 36.79 -29.68
CA ALA A 37 6.07 36.72 -30.24
C ALA A 37 6.91 35.61 -29.60
N ILE A 38 6.83 35.41 -28.28
CA ILE A 38 7.47 34.27 -27.59
C ILE A 38 6.96 32.93 -28.13
N VAL A 39 5.64 32.76 -28.26
CA VAL A 39 5.02 31.52 -28.81
C VAL A 39 5.44 31.31 -30.27
N TYR A 40 5.53 32.38 -31.07
CA TYR A 40 5.96 32.28 -32.46
C TYR A 40 7.41 31.80 -32.56
N ASN A 41 8.31 32.37 -31.76
CA ASN A 41 9.72 31.99 -31.74
C ASN A 41 9.96 30.61 -31.08
N ASN A 42 9.15 30.23 -30.10
CA ASN A 42 9.30 28.99 -29.34
C ASN A 42 7.93 28.40 -28.94
N SER A 43 7.35 27.55 -29.79
CA SER A 43 6.03 26.93 -29.52
C SER A 43 6.01 26.03 -28.27
N ARG A 44 7.19 25.61 -27.77
CA ARG A 44 7.32 24.75 -26.58
C ARG A 44 6.78 25.36 -25.29
N VAL A 45 6.58 26.68 -25.24
CA VAL A 45 5.96 27.35 -24.08
C VAL A 45 4.47 27.01 -23.92
N THR A 46 3.85 26.49 -24.98
CA THR A 46 2.43 26.09 -25.04
C THR A 46 2.19 24.61 -24.70
N ARG A 47 3.23 23.86 -24.31
CA ARG A 47 3.13 22.44 -23.92
C ARG A 47 2.10 22.22 -22.81
N ASN A 48 1.33 21.16 -23.00
CA ASN A 48 0.45 20.60 -21.97
C ASN A 48 1.27 19.91 -20.84
N ALA A 49 0.62 19.55 -19.73
CA ALA A 49 1.27 18.95 -18.56
C ALA A 49 2.05 17.67 -18.87
N PHE A 50 1.49 16.77 -19.67
CA PHE A 50 2.13 15.50 -20.08
C PHE A 50 3.35 15.75 -20.98
N GLN A 51 3.22 16.64 -21.97
CA GLN A 51 4.34 17.05 -22.84
C GLN A 51 5.49 17.66 -22.04
N ARG A 52 5.18 18.53 -21.06
CA ARG A 52 6.21 19.17 -20.23
C ARG A 52 6.89 18.17 -19.30
N THR A 53 6.13 17.24 -18.71
CA THR A 53 6.67 16.17 -17.86
C THR A 53 7.55 15.20 -18.65
N TYR A 54 7.15 14.83 -19.88
CA TYR A 54 7.98 14.01 -20.77
C TYR A 54 9.27 14.73 -21.18
N ASP A 55 9.17 15.96 -21.69
CA ASP A 55 10.33 16.71 -22.20
C ASP A 55 11.30 17.13 -21.08
N MET A 56 10.81 17.31 -19.85
CA MET A 56 11.62 17.43 -18.64
C MET A 56 12.48 16.19 -18.41
N ILE A 57 11.88 14.99 -18.37
CA ILE A 57 12.63 13.74 -18.13
C ILE A 57 13.69 13.56 -19.23
N MET A 58 13.31 13.85 -20.48
CA MET A 58 14.19 13.70 -21.63
C MET A 58 15.31 14.76 -21.69
N SER A 59 15.17 15.95 -21.08
CA SER A 59 16.21 16.98 -21.13
C SER A 59 17.51 16.64 -20.39
N TYR A 60 17.45 15.68 -19.45
CA TYR A 60 18.64 15.13 -18.78
C TYR A 60 19.35 14.05 -19.61
N GLY A 61 18.71 13.60 -20.69
CA GLY A 61 19.22 12.57 -21.58
C GLY A 61 19.10 11.14 -21.03
N THR A 62 19.48 10.20 -21.89
CA THR A 62 19.39 8.75 -21.64
C THR A 62 20.72 8.06 -21.86
N GLU A 63 20.91 6.93 -21.18
CA GLU A 63 22.00 5.99 -21.39
C GLU A 63 21.41 4.63 -21.76
N GLU A 64 21.93 3.99 -22.81
CA GLU A 64 21.56 2.62 -23.15
C GLU A 64 22.62 1.64 -22.64
N PHE A 65 22.18 0.55 -22.03
CA PHE A 65 23.07 -0.51 -21.56
C PHE A 65 22.42 -1.89 -21.74
N MET A 66 23.24 -2.93 -21.62
CA MET A 66 22.81 -4.32 -21.69
C MET A 66 22.86 -4.95 -20.31
N ASP A 67 21.70 -5.41 -19.81
CA ASP A 67 21.59 -6.18 -18.58
C ASP A 67 20.81 -7.47 -18.83
N ALA A 68 21.29 -8.59 -18.29
CA ALA A 68 20.73 -9.94 -18.49
C ALA A 68 20.31 -10.27 -19.95
N LYS A 69 21.10 -9.80 -20.94
CA LYS A 69 20.84 -9.87 -22.40
C LYS A 69 19.66 -9.05 -22.93
N LYS A 70 19.09 -8.14 -22.13
CA LYS A 70 18.09 -7.14 -22.53
C LYS A 70 18.75 -5.78 -22.71
N ARG A 71 18.35 -5.03 -23.75
CA ARG A 71 18.73 -3.63 -23.95
C ARG A 71 17.81 -2.76 -23.11
N LEU A 72 18.36 -2.08 -22.11
CA LEU A 72 17.64 -1.20 -21.19
C LEU A 72 18.04 0.26 -21.42
N ILE A 73 17.13 1.17 -21.07
CA ILE A 73 17.34 2.61 -21.14
C ILE A 73 17.29 3.17 -19.72
N ARG A 74 18.39 3.75 -19.26
CA ARG A 74 18.45 4.53 -18.03
C ARG A 74 18.19 6.01 -18.36
N TYR A 75 17.18 6.61 -17.73
CA TYR A 75 16.88 8.03 -17.85
C TYR A 75 17.59 8.77 -16.72
N LYS A 76 18.53 9.66 -17.07
CA LYS A 76 19.45 10.27 -16.09
C LYS A 76 18.71 11.12 -15.04
N PHE A 77 17.57 11.70 -15.41
CA PHE A 77 16.64 12.42 -14.53
C PHE A 77 16.40 11.75 -13.16
N PHE A 78 16.18 10.43 -13.13
CA PHE A 78 15.81 9.75 -11.88
C PHE A 78 16.96 9.58 -10.89
N SER A 79 18.20 9.87 -11.29
CA SER A 79 19.40 9.84 -10.45
C SER A 79 20.18 11.17 -10.46
N ASP A 80 19.62 12.23 -11.05
CA ASP A 80 20.34 13.50 -11.23
C ASP A 80 20.34 14.34 -9.95
N PRO A 81 21.51 14.82 -9.47
CA PRO A 81 21.63 15.53 -8.20
C PRO A 81 21.30 17.03 -8.28
N THR A 82 21.08 17.61 -9.47
CA THR A 82 20.98 19.08 -9.65
C THR A 82 19.70 19.69 -9.10
N PHE A 83 18.65 18.90 -8.92
CA PHE A 83 17.36 19.32 -8.35
C PHE A 83 16.91 18.48 -7.14
N ASP A 84 17.62 17.38 -6.86
CA ASP A 84 17.34 16.49 -5.73
C ASP A 84 18.60 15.66 -5.40
N THR A 85 19.24 15.93 -4.25
CA THR A 85 20.48 15.27 -3.83
C THR A 85 20.26 13.93 -3.13
N ASP A 86 19.10 13.74 -2.50
CA ASP A 86 18.94 12.74 -1.44
C ASP A 86 18.23 11.46 -1.93
N ASP A 87 17.57 11.54 -3.10
CA ASP A 87 16.55 10.58 -3.51
C ASP A 87 16.85 9.83 -4.82
N ALA A 88 18.12 9.62 -5.17
CA ALA A 88 18.50 9.02 -6.46
C ALA A 88 17.98 7.57 -6.59
N ILE A 89 17.35 7.27 -7.73
CA ILE A 89 16.71 5.97 -8.00
C ILE A 89 17.59 5.12 -8.91
N PHE A 90 17.90 3.90 -8.45
CA PHE A 90 18.65 2.88 -9.17
C PHE A 90 17.89 1.54 -9.15
N GLY A 91 18.17 0.64 -10.10
CA GLY A 91 17.59 -0.72 -10.16
C GLY A 91 16.15 -0.81 -10.66
N LEU A 92 15.50 0.32 -10.98
CA LEU A 92 14.11 0.36 -11.45
C LEU A 92 13.98 0.66 -12.96
N GLU A 93 14.99 0.37 -13.77
CA GLU A 93 15.03 0.75 -15.20
C GLU A 93 13.82 0.23 -16.00
N ILE A 94 13.40 -1.01 -15.81
CA ILE A 94 12.21 -1.55 -16.51
C ILE A 94 10.91 -0.82 -16.09
N PRO A 95 10.59 -0.65 -14.78
CA PRO A 95 9.52 0.23 -14.32
C PRO A 95 9.60 1.67 -14.86
N LEU A 96 10.78 2.30 -14.82
CA LEU A 96 11.00 3.68 -15.28
C LEU A 96 10.82 3.80 -16.80
N MET A 97 11.25 2.82 -17.59
CA MET A 97 10.94 2.73 -19.03
C MET A 97 9.43 2.64 -19.28
N ARG A 98 8.66 1.88 -18.48
CA ARG A 98 7.20 1.84 -18.60
C ARG A 98 6.57 3.19 -18.25
N LEU A 99 7.06 3.85 -17.19
CA LEU A 99 6.63 5.19 -16.76
C LEU A 99 6.90 6.26 -17.82
N VAL A 100 8.10 6.32 -18.39
CA VAL A 100 8.43 7.31 -19.43
C VAL A 100 7.69 7.03 -20.74
N ASN A 101 7.43 5.75 -21.07
CA ASN A 101 6.57 5.41 -22.20
C ASN A 101 5.10 5.83 -21.97
N PHE A 102 4.57 5.76 -20.75
CA PHE A 102 3.26 6.33 -20.41
C PHE A 102 3.23 7.84 -20.73
N PHE A 103 4.22 8.60 -20.25
CA PHE A 103 4.32 10.03 -20.53
C PHE A 103 4.48 10.33 -22.02
N LYS A 104 5.27 9.54 -22.76
CA LYS A 104 5.44 9.66 -24.21
C LYS A 104 4.10 9.50 -24.96
N SER A 105 3.34 8.45 -24.65
CA SER A 105 2.04 8.20 -25.29
C SER A 105 0.99 9.26 -24.93
N ALA A 106 1.00 9.77 -23.70
CA ALA A 106 0.11 10.84 -23.26
C ALA A 106 0.48 12.20 -23.91
N ALA A 107 1.77 12.51 -24.03
CA ALA A 107 2.27 13.69 -24.71
C ALA A 107 1.86 13.73 -26.20
N GLN A 108 1.81 12.57 -26.85
CA GLN A 108 1.36 12.41 -28.24
C GLN A 108 -0.17 12.36 -28.40
N GLY A 109 -0.93 12.15 -27.32
CA GLY A 109 -2.40 12.13 -27.33
C GLY A 109 -3.01 10.80 -27.79
N TYR A 110 -2.42 9.67 -27.41
CA TYR A 110 -2.89 8.33 -27.78
C TYR A 110 -3.92 7.72 -26.80
N GLY A 111 -4.62 8.55 -26.01
CA GLY A 111 -5.61 8.11 -25.02
C GLY A 111 -5.02 7.65 -23.69
N THR A 112 -3.69 7.75 -23.52
CA THR A 112 -3.00 7.48 -22.25
C THR A 112 -3.14 8.66 -21.29
N GLU A 113 -3.25 9.87 -21.82
CA GLU A 113 -3.57 11.10 -21.07
C GLU A 113 -4.91 11.02 -20.34
N LYS A 114 -5.85 10.21 -20.86
CA LYS A 114 -7.20 10.02 -20.29
C LYS A 114 -7.26 9.02 -19.12
N ARG A 115 -6.13 8.78 -18.44
CA ARG A 115 -5.98 7.75 -17.42
C ARG A 115 -5.21 8.30 -16.23
N VAL A 116 -5.64 7.94 -15.03
CA VAL A 116 -4.84 8.17 -13.82
C VAL A 116 -3.65 7.22 -13.81
N LEU A 117 -2.45 7.76 -13.59
CA LEU A 117 -1.23 6.99 -13.46
C LEU A 117 -1.08 6.46 -12.03
N LEU A 118 -1.27 5.15 -11.83
CA LEU A 118 -1.16 4.55 -10.51
C LEU A 118 0.16 3.78 -10.33
N LEU A 119 1.08 4.34 -9.55
CA LEU A 119 2.28 3.69 -9.05
C LEU A 119 1.95 2.83 -7.82
N HIS A 120 1.30 1.69 -8.03
CA HIS A 120 1.10 0.73 -6.96
C HIS A 120 2.48 -0.01 -6.66
N GLY A 121 2.89 -0.42 -5.43
CA GLY A 121 4.06 -1.32 -5.14
C GLY A 121 4.65 -1.33 -3.68
N PRO A 122 5.01 -2.42 -2.95
CA PRO A 122 5.18 -2.44 -1.46
C PRO A 122 6.12 -1.42 -0.75
N VAL A 123 6.16 -1.45 0.59
CA VAL A 123 6.98 -0.49 1.37
C VAL A 123 8.43 -0.68 0.96
N GLY A 124 9.04 0.37 0.41
CA GLY A 124 10.30 0.27 -0.32
C GLY A 124 10.25 0.94 -1.69
N SER A 125 9.29 0.59 -2.58
CA SER A 125 9.34 0.70 -4.08
C SER A 125 9.60 2.06 -4.74
N ALA A 126 10.13 3.05 -4.04
CA ALA A 126 10.52 4.35 -4.54
C ALA A 126 9.39 5.11 -5.25
N LYS A 127 8.11 4.76 -5.03
CA LYS A 127 7.00 5.39 -5.75
C LYS A 127 6.83 6.84 -5.32
N SER A 128 6.77 7.07 -4.01
CA SER A 128 6.73 8.41 -3.43
C SER A 128 8.03 9.17 -3.74
N THR A 129 9.16 8.47 -3.89
CA THR A 129 10.44 9.01 -4.40
C THR A 129 10.34 9.42 -5.88
N ILE A 130 9.71 8.62 -6.74
CA ILE A 130 9.45 8.90 -8.16
C ILE A 130 8.53 10.12 -8.27
N VAL A 131 7.41 10.14 -7.53
CA VAL A 131 6.48 11.29 -7.56
C VAL A 131 7.18 12.54 -7.03
N ARG A 132 7.86 12.48 -5.89
CA ARG A 132 8.66 13.61 -5.36
C ARG A 132 9.73 14.09 -6.35
N ARG A 133 10.44 13.20 -7.04
CA ARG A 133 11.38 13.58 -8.10
C ARG A 133 10.67 14.20 -9.30
N LEU A 134 9.49 13.72 -9.70
CA LEU A 134 8.69 14.36 -10.74
C LEU A 134 8.23 15.77 -10.32
N LYS A 135 7.80 15.96 -9.06
CA LYS A 135 7.39 17.27 -8.50
C LYS A 135 8.57 18.24 -8.40
N ARG A 136 9.66 17.88 -7.71
CA ARG A 136 10.91 18.66 -7.63
C ARG A 136 11.52 18.93 -9.00
N GLY A 137 11.48 17.92 -9.87
CA GLY A 137 11.97 18.01 -11.24
C GLY A 137 11.17 19.00 -12.07
N ILE A 138 9.83 18.98 -12.02
CA ILE A 138 9.01 19.92 -12.82
C ILE A 138 9.12 21.33 -12.27
N GLU A 139 9.13 21.49 -10.95
CA GLU A 139 9.44 22.74 -10.27
C GLU A 139 10.79 23.32 -10.74
N HIS A 140 11.87 22.53 -10.72
CA HIS A 140 13.17 22.96 -11.25
C HIS A 140 13.11 23.28 -12.75
N TYR A 141 12.48 22.42 -13.56
CA TYR A 141 12.39 22.57 -15.01
C TYR A 141 11.68 23.86 -15.41
N THR A 142 10.61 24.24 -14.70
CA THR A 142 9.92 25.53 -14.96
C THR A 142 10.80 26.75 -14.75
N ARG A 143 11.89 26.65 -13.97
CA ARG A 143 12.92 27.71 -13.78
C ARG A 143 14.01 27.72 -14.86
N THR A 144 13.93 26.83 -15.86
CA THR A 144 14.81 26.82 -17.05
C THR A 144 14.12 27.48 -18.24
N GLU A 145 14.89 27.88 -19.26
CA GLU A 145 14.34 28.34 -20.56
C GLU A 145 13.55 27.22 -21.27
N ASN A 146 14.04 25.97 -21.21
CA ASN A 146 13.42 24.83 -21.89
C ASN A 146 12.06 24.43 -21.28
N GLY A 147 11.88 24.64 -19.97
CA GLY A 147 10.62 24.44 -19.27
C GLY A 147 9.76 25.70 -19.17
N ALA A 148 10.04 26.74 -19.95
CA ALA A 148 9.33 28.00 -19.84
C ALA A 148 7.83 27.86 -20.13
N LEU A 149 7.02 28.47 -19.28
CA LEU A 149 5.58 28.60 -19.41
C LEU A 149 5.11 29.91 -18.77
N TYR A 150 3.94 30.37 -19.21
CA TYR A 150 3.37 31.68 -18.88
C TYR A 150 1.90 31.55 -18.55
N THR A 151 1.40 32.47 -17.73
CA THR A 151 -0.03 32.69 -17.45
C THR A 151 -0.32 34.19 -17.47
N PHE A 152 -1.50 34.63 -17.07
CA PHE A 152 -1.90 36.03 -17.18
C PHE A 152 -2.69 36.54 -15.97
N ASP A 153 -2.61 37.85 -15.79
CA ASP A 153 -3.35 38.63 -14.80
C ASP A 153 -4.22 39.67 -15.52
N TRP A 154 -5.35 40.03 -14.92
CA TRP A 154 -6.28 41.07 -15.38
C TRP A 154 -6.10 42.38 -14.63
N TYR A 155 -6.33 43.50 -15.28
CA TYR A 155 -6.56 44.78 -14.61
C TYR A 155 -7.96 45.30 -14.97
N MET A 156 -8.87 45.36 -14.01
CA MET A 156 -10.28 45.70 -14.25
C MET A 156 -10.60 47.21 -14.12
N GLY A 157 -9.61 48.03 -13.74
CA GLY A 157 -9.71 49.48 -13.74
C GLY A 157 -9.69 50.09 -15.14
N ASP A 158 -9.47 51.41 -15.24
CA ASP A 158 -9.43 52.11 -16.52
C ASP A 158 -8.00 52.23 -17.06
N ILE A 159 -7.83 51.90 -18.34
CA ILE A 159 -6.54 51.89 -19.07
C ILE A 159 -6.34 53.12 -19.96
N ALA A 160 -7.38 53.93 -20.16
CA ALA A 160 -7.38 55.04 -21.14
C ALA A 160 -6.18 56.00 -21.00
N ASP A 161 -5.71 56.22 -19.76
CA ASP A 161 -4.65 57.17 -19.42
C ASP A 161 -3.42 56.52 -18.72
N VAL A 162 -3.37 55.19 -18.62
CA VAL A 162 -2.35 54.47 -17.83
C VAL A 162 -1.78 53.30 -18.65
N GLU A 163 -0.50 53.37 -19.00
CA GLU A 163 0.21 52.22 -19.55
C GLU A 163 0.24 51.07 -18.52
N ALA A 164 0.14 49.82 -18.97
CA ALA A 164 0.18 48.65 -18.09
C ALA A 164 1.42 48.56 -17.19
N SER A 165 2.53 49.19 -17.61
CA SER A 165 3.78 49.40 -16.85
C SER A 165 3.62 50.23 -15.56
N HIS A 166 2.57 51.05 -15.47
CA HIS A 166 2.31 51.97 -14.35
C HIS A 166 1.17 51.51 -13.43
N VAL A 167 0.47 50.42 -13.76
CA VAL A 167 -0.52 49.78 -12.88
C VAL A 167 0.21 49.12 -11.71
N LYS A 168 -0.23 49.37 -10.47
CA LYS A 168 0.45 48.83 -9.28
C LYS A 168 0.23 47.33 -9.19
N GLU A 169 1.20 46.61 -8.63
CA GLU A 169 1.13 45.15 -8.50
C GLU A 169 -0.12 44.66 -7.75
N VAL A 170 -0.61 45.44 -6.78
CA VAL A 170 -1.82 45.14 -6.00
C VAL A 170 -3.14 45.28 -6.75
N ASP A 171 -3.13 45.95 -7.91
CA ASP A 171 -4.32 46.20 -8.73
C ASP A 171 -4.51 45.12 -9.83
N TRP A 172 -3.54 44.20 -9.99
CA TRP A 172 -3.61 43.07 -10.91
C TRP A 172 -4.32 41.86 -10.25
N GLU A 173 -5.37 41.36 -10.90
CA GLU A 173 -6.14 40.16 -10.53
C GLU A 173 -5.59 38.93 -11.28
N PRO A 174 -4.86 38.00 -10.64
CA PRO A 174 -4.31 36.83 -11.34
C PRO A 174 -5.40 35.85 -11.79
N ASP A 175 -5.23 35.17 -12.93
CA ASP A 175 -6.12 34.04 -13.26
C ASP A 175 -5.95 32.92 -12.22
N PRO A 176 -7.05 32.51 -11.55
CA PRO A 176 -6.99 31.60 -10.42
C PRO A 176 -6.79 30.13 -10.80
N MET A 177 -6.77 29.81 -12.11
CA MET A 177 -6.46 28.48 -12.64
C MET A 177 -5.09 28.45 -13.32
N HIS A 178 -4.34 29.55 -13.31
CA HIS A 178 -3.09 29.72 -14.06
C HIS A 178 -3.22 29.34 -15.55
N ALA A 179 -4.36 29.73 -16.13
CA ALA A 179 -4.74 29.44 -17.51
C ALA A 179 -3.65 29.83 -18.53
N GLU A 180 -3.66 29.13 -19.66
CA GLU A 180 -2.74 29.37 -20.77
C GLU A 180 -3.22 30.62 -21.56
N PRO A 181 -2.36 31.62 -21.83
CA PRO A 181 -2.84 32.90 -22.39
C PRO A 181 -3.45 32.83 -23.80
N LEU A 182 -3.08 31.89 -24.68
CA LEU A 182 -3.76 31.75 -25.98
C LEU A 182 -5.24 31.39 -25.85
N GLN A 183 -5.72 30.94 -24.68
CA GLN A 183 -7.15 30.79 -24.41
C GLN A 183 -7.93 32.12 -24.52
N LEU A 184 -7.26 33.28 -24.36
CA LEU A 184 -7.82 34.62 -24.58
C LEU A 184 -8.21 34.89 -26.05
N ILE A 185 -7.73 34.08 -26.99
CA ILE A 185 -8.10 34.18 -28.41
C ILE A 185 -9.54 33.67 -28.59
N PRO A 186 -10.46 34.49 -29.17
CA PRO A 186 -11.86 34.12 -29.35
C PRO A 186 -12.01 32.79 -30.10
N LYS A 187 -12.93 31.93 -29.65
CA LYS A 187 -13.11 30.56 -30.16
C LYS A 187 -13.15 30.48 -31.69
N ASP A 188 -13.92 31.35 -32.32
CA ASP A 188 -14.14 31.36 -33.77
C ASP A 188 -12.88 31.78 -34.55
N ALA A 189 -11.99 32.58 -33.92
CA ALA A 189 -10.71 32.98 -34.49
C ALA A 189 -9.63 31.89 -34.33
N ARG A 190 -9.70 31.03 -33.30
CA ARG A 190 -8.66 30.03 -32.97
C ARG A 190 -8.27 29.15 -34.17
N LYS A 191 -9.23 28.73 -35.00
CA LYS A 191 -8.94 27.88 -36.19
C LYS A 191 -8.02 28.59 -37.19
N ASN A 192 -8.33 29.84 -37.54
CA ASN A 192 -7.56 30.61 -38.52
C ASN A 192 -6.21 31.08 -37.93
N PHE A 193 -6.20 31.41 -36.63
CA PHE A 193 -4.98 31.72 -35.90
C PHE A 193 -4.00 30.53 -35.88
N LEU A 194 -4.47 29.34 -35.50
CA LEU A 194 -3.63 28.14 -35.43
C LEU A 194 -3.13 27.67 -36.79
N ALA A 195 -3.92 27.85 -37.86
CA ALA A 195 -3.47 27.57 -39.22
C ALA A 195 -2.25 28.42 -39.61
N LYS A 196 -2.24 29.72 -39.26
CA LYS A 196 -1.09 30.62 -39.48
C LYS A 196 0.08 30.32 -38.54
N MET A 197 -0.18 30.12 -37.25
CA MET A 197 0.88 29.86 -36.27
C MET A 197 1.66 28.58 -36.54
N ASN A 198 1.00 27.56 -37.11
CA ASN A 198 1.60 26.26 -37.42
C ASN A 198 2.05 26.11 -38.88
N GLU A 199 1.93 27.17 -39.69
CA GLU A 199 2.42 27.18 -41.07
C GLU A 199 3.94 26.91 -41.10
N GLY A 200 4.37 25.96 -41.92
CA GLY A 200 5.77 25.52 -42.01
C GLY A 200 6.31 24.71 -40.81
N ARG A 201 5.55 24.52 -39.72
CA ARG A 201 6.02 23.74 -38.55
C ARG A 201 5.82 22.23 -38.72
N PRO A 202 6.75 21.38 -38.21
CA PRO A 202 6.50 19.95 -38.07
C PRO A 202 5.39 19.69 -37.04
N TYR A 203 4.64 18.59 -37.21
CA TYR A 203 3.48 18.26 -36.37
C TYR A 203 3.77 18.18 -34.86
N GLU A 204 4.99 17.77 -34.50
CA GLU A 204 5.50 17.69 -33.13
C GLU A 204 5.56 19.09 -32.45
N GLU A 205 5.73 20.16 -33.23
CA GLU A 205 5.89 21.55 -32.77
C GLU A 205 4.62 22.40 -32.97
N HIS A 206 3.51 21.80 -33.40
CA HIS A 206 2.25 22.50 -33.60
C HIS A 206 1.70 23.05 -32.28
N VAL A 207 1.52 24.37 -32.22
CA VAL A 207 0.78 25.08 -31.19
C VAL A 207 -0.66 24.54 -31.18
N ARG A 208 -1.23 24.34 -29.98
CA ARG A 208 -2.59 23.84 -29.77
C ARG A 208 -3.24 24.63 -28.63
N ILE A 209 -4.44 25.16 -28.84
CA ILE A 209 -5.23 25.79 -27.78
C ILE A 209 -6.23 24.76 -27.28
N ARG A 210 -6.09 24.34 -26.03
CA ARG A 210 -6.98 23.39 -25.34
C ARG A 210 -7.80 24.12 -24.26
N GLY A 211 -9.02 23.67 -24.04
CA GLY A 211 -9.93 24.20 -23.02
C GLY A 211 -10.36 25.65 -23.25
N ASP A 212 -11.07 26.17 -22.24
CA ASP A 212 -11.61 27.53 -22.18
C ASP A 212 -11.14 28.29 -20.94
N LEU A 213 -11.29 29.63 -20.98
CA LEU A 213 -11.04 30.51 -19.83
C LEU A 213 -11.81 30.05 -18.59
N SER A 214 -11.14 30.14 -17.43
CA SER A 214 -11.70 29.91 -16.10
C SER A 214 -12.98 30.72 -15.87
N PRO A 215 -13.87 30.35 -14.92
CA PRO A 215 -15.11 31.09 -14.68
C PRO A 215 -14.89 32.57 -14.36
N VAL A 216 -13.81 32.92 -13.63
CA VAL A 216 -13.42 34.30 -13.33
C VAL A 216 -12.89 35.01 -14.57
N SER A 217 -11.92 34.44 -15.29
CA SER A 217 -11.39 35.07 -16.52
C SER A 217 -12.46 35.23 -17.60
N ARG A 218 -13.44 34.32 -17.67
CA ARG A 218 -14.61 34.42 -18.55
C ARG A 218 -15.58 35.53 -18.14
N TYR A 219 -15.70 35.81 -16.84
CA TYR A 219 -16.42 36.98 -16.34
C TYR A 219 -15.67 38.26 -16.76
N ASN A 220 -14.38 38.38 -16.41
CA ASN A 220 -13.56 39.57 -16.69
C ASN A 220 -13.52 39.89 -18.20
N PHE A 221 -13.23 38.89 -19.04
CA PHE A 221 -13.27 39.01 -20.50
C PHE A 221 -14.62 39.52 -21.02
N ARG A 222 -15.75 39.00 -20.50
CA ARG A 222 -17.10 39.42 -20.94
C ARG A 222 -17.43 40.85 -20.53
N GLU A 223 -17.10 41.26 -19.31
CA GLU A 223 -17.39 42.64 -18.87
C GLU A 223 -16.51 43.66 -19.59
N LEU A 224 -15.26 43.32 -19.92
CA LEU A 224 -14.40 44.17 -20.76
C LEU A 224 -14.88 44.21 -22.22
N MET A 225 -15.30 43.08 -22.81
CA MET A 225 -15.93 43.07 -24.14
C MET A 225 -17.20 43.93 -24.18
N ARG A 226 -17.97 44.01 -23.09
CA ARG A 226 -19.11 44.95 -22.97
C ARG A 226 -18.66 46.40 -22.84
N ARG A 227 -17.61 46.67 -22.05
CA ARG A 227 -17.06 48.03 -21.83
C ARG A 227 -16.55 48.66 -23.14
N TYR A 228 -16.04 47.85 -24.05
CA TYR A 228 -15.43 48.28 -25.31
C TYR A 228 -16.24 47.87 -26.57
N ASP A 229 -17.56 47.68 -26.43
CA ASP A 229 -18.49 47.38 -27.55
C ASP A 229 -18.04 46.23 -28.48
N GLY A 230 -17.33 45.25 -27.93
CA GLY A 230 -16.80 44.09 -28.63
C GLY A 230 -15.37 44.21 -29.17
N ASP A 231 -14.65 45.32 -28.95
CA ASP A 231 -13.26 45.47 -29.38
C ASP A 231 -12.29 44.67 -28.50
N TRP A 232 -12.01 43.44 -28.94
CA TRP A 232 -11.02 42.54 -28.34
C TRP A 232 -9.61 43.16 -28.23
N MET A 233 -9.24 44.09 -29.11
CA MET A 233 -7.93 44.76 -29.03
C MET A 233 -7.83 45.73 -27.85
N GLN A 234 -8.94 46.24 -27.32
CA GLN A 234 -8.92 46.92 -26.02
C GLN A 234 -8.84 45.89 -24.88
N VAL A 235 -9.63 44.82 -24.95
CA VAL A 235 -9.68 43.78 -23.89
C VAL A 235 -8.30 43.18 -23.59
N VAL A 236 -7.48 42.90 -24.60
CA VAL A 236 -6.12 42.36 -24.37
C VAL A 236 -5.14 43.36 -23.75
N LYS A 237 -5.43 44.67 -23.73
CA LYS A 237 -4.62 45.65 -22.98
C LYS A 237 -4.81 45.52 -21.47
N HIS A 238 -5.98 45.04 -21.05
CA HIS A 238 -6.27 44.70 -19.65
C HIS A 238 -5.61 43.39 -19.19
N VAL A 239 -4.76 42.79 -20.02
CA VAL A 239 -4.06 41.54 -19.73
C VAL A 239 -2.56 41.79 -19.68
N ARG A 240 -1.96 41.44 -18.54
CA ARG A 240 -0.51 41.26 -18.40
C ARG A 240 -0.21 39.77 -18.43
N VAL A 241 0.64 39.34 -19.35
CA VAL A 241 1.19 37.99 -19.34
C VAL A 241 2.41 37.97 -18.44
N ARG A 242 2.55 36.94 -17.60
CA ARG A 242 3.69 36.76 -16.71
C ARG A 242 4.26 35.35 -16.79
N ARG A 243 5.53 35.23 -16.45
CA ARG A 243 6.19 33.95 -16.25
C ARG A 243 5.50 33.18 -15.12
N LEU A 244 5.24 31.90 -15.36
CA LEU A 244 4.73 30.98 -14.35
C LEU A 244 5.84 30.00 -13.97
N ILE A 245 6.08 29.89 -12.66
CA ILE A 245 7.05 28.99 -12.04
C ILE A 245 6.26 28.09 -11.09
N PHE A 246 6.51 26.79 -11.12
CA PHE A 246 5.86 25.86 -10.20
C PHE A 246 6.56 25.84 -8.84
N SER A 247 5.78 25.60 -7.80
CA SER A 247 6.23 25.51 -6.41
C SER A 247 5.28 24.58 -5.66
N GLU A 248 5.80 23.47 -5.13
CA GLU A 248 5.01 22.60 -4.25
C GLU A 248 4.70 23.33 -2.93
N GLN A 249 5.66 24.10 -2.41
CA GLN A 249 5.54 24.83 -1.15
C GLN A 249 4.49 25.95 -1.21
N ASP A 250 4.43 26.68 -2.33
CA ASP A 250 3.47 27.77 -2.52
C ASP A 250 2.15 27.30 -3.16
N ARG A 251 1.99 25.99 -3.42
CA ARG A 251 0.82 25.36 -4.07
C ARG A 251 0.53 25.99 -5.45
N ILE A 252 1.54 25.99 -6.34
CA ILE A 252 1.46 26.51 -7.72
C ILE A 252 1.86 25.42 -8.72
N GLY A 253 0.90 24.90 -9.48
CA GLY A 253 1.10 23.86 -10.50
C GLY A 253 1.46 22.48 -9.95
N ILE A 254 1.49 22.32 -8.63
CA ILE A 254 1.79 21.08 -7.93
C ILE A 254 0.80 20.93 -6.78
N GLY A 255 -0.12 19.97 -6.91
CA GLY A 255 -1.07 19.59 -5.87
C GLY A 255 -0.68 18.28 -5.19
N THR A 256 -1.11 18.07 -3.95
CA THR A 256 -0.88 16.83 -3.20
C THR A 256 -2.06 16.54 -2.28
N PHE A 257 -2.87 15.56 -2.67
CA PHE A 257 -4.00 15.07 -1.90
C PHE A 257 -3.62 13.86 -1.06
N GLN A 258 -4.04 13.86 0.21
CA GLN A 258 -3.90 12.74 1.13
C GLN A 258 -5.26 12.40 1.76
N PRO A 259 -5.71 11.13 1.73
CA PRO A 259 -6.96 10.73 2.37
C PRO A 259 -6.88 10.83 3.89
N LYS A 260 -8.01 11.20 4.47
CA LYS A 260 -8.27 11.34 5.91
C LYS A 260 -9.49 10.46 6.26
N ASP A 261 -10.05 10.60 7.46
CA ASP A 261 -11.30 9.95 7.85
C ASP A 261 -12.46 10.37 6.92
N GLU A 262 -13.18 9.38 6.38
CA GLU A 262 -14.35 9.51 5.49
C GLU A 262 -15.39 10.51 6.00
N LYS A 263 -15.58 10.60 7.34
CA LYS A 263 -16.54 11.54 7.96
C LYS A 263 -16.09 13.00 7.95
N ASN A 264 -14.83 13.26 7.64
CA ASN A 264 -14.18 14.58 7.72
C ASN A 264 -13.58 15.02 6.37
N GLN A 265 -13.93 14.38 5.26
CA GLN A 265 -13.50 14.78 3.91
C GLN A 265 -14.68 15.25 3.05
N ASP A 266 -14.45 16.26 2.23
CA ASP A 266 -15.43 16.82 1.29
C ASP A 266 -14.76 17.03 -0.09
N SER A 267 -15.49 16.84 -1.19
CA SER A 267 -14.95 17.00 -2.56
C SER A 267 -14.56 18.44 -2.90
N THR A 268 -14.93 19.41 -2.08
CA THR A 268 -14.38 20.78 -2.09
C THR A 268 -12.86 20.80 -1.89
N GLU A 269 -12.25 19.85 -1.17
CA GLU A 269 -10.78 19.74 -1.06
C GLU A 269 -10.11 19.49 -2.43
N LEU A 270 -10.83 18.92 -3.41
CA LEU A 270 -10.35 18.75 -4.78
C LEU A 270 -10.77 19.87 -5.74
N THR A 271 -11.96 20.46 -5.54
CA THR A 271 -12.63 21.30 -6.57
C THR A 271 -12.89 22.76 -6.18
N GLY A 272 -12.51 23.16 -4.96
CA GLY A 272 -12.74 24.48 -4.36
C GLY A 272 -14.11 24.62 -3.68
N ASP A 273 -14.32 25.69 -2.92
CA ASP A 273 -15.63 26.03 -2.31
C ASP A 273 -16.00 27.52 -2.41
N ILE A 274 -17.25 27.82 -2.08
CA ILE A 274 -17.82 29.16 -2.07
C ILE A 274 -17.28 29.99 -0.89
N ASN A 275 -16.75 31.17 -1.18
CA ASN A 275 -16.24 32.09 -0.18
C ASN A 275 -17.34 33.02 0.33
N TYR A 276 -17.97 32.64 1.44
CA TYR A 276 -19.07 33.40 2.08
C TYR A 276 -18.75 34.87 2.36
N ARG A 277 -17.48 35.25 2.58
CA ARG A 277 -17.08 36.67 2.75
C ARG A 277 -17.16 37.44 1.44
N LYS A 278 -16.76 36.81 0.32
CA LYS A 278 -16.86 37.42 -1.01
C LYS A 278 -18.30 37.49 -1.53
N ILE A 279 -19.22 36.63 -1.08
CA ILE A 279 -20.67 36.79 -1.36
C ILE A 279 -21.16 38.16 -0.90
N ALA A 280 -20.74 38.64 0.27
CA ALA A 280 -21.13 39.96 0.78
C ALA A 280 -20.60 41.13 -0.08
N ILE A 281 -19.56 40.90 -0.89
CA ILE A 281 -18.95 41.90 -1.79
C ILE A 281 -19.61 41.86 -3.17
N TYR A 282 -19.82 40.66 -3.74
CA TYR A 282 -20.32 40.48 -5.11
C TYR A 282 -21.83 40.19 -5.20
N GLY A 283 -22.51 40.02 -4.06
CA GLY A 283 -23.97 39.92 -3.95
C GLY A 283 -24.58 38.55 -4.30
N SER A 284 -23.80 37.58 -4.78
CA SER A 284 -24.30 36.25 -5.16
C SER A 284 -23.26 35.14 -4.96
N ASP A 285 -23.73 33.95 -4.59
CA ASP A 285 -22.95 32.72 -4.55
C ASP A 285 -22.72 32.09 -5.94
N SER A 286 -23.38 32.65 -6.96
CA SER A 286 -23.28 32.27 -8.37
C SER A 286 -22.37 33.23 -9.17
N ASP A 287 -21.79 34.25 -8.52
CA ASP A 287 -20.71 35.05 -9.11
C ASP A 287 -19.39 34.28 -8.98
N PRO A 288 -18.66 34.01 -10.08
CA PRO A 288 -17.44 33.21 -10.03
C PRO A 288 -16.32 33.84 -9.20
N ARG A 289 -16.33 35.17 -8.98
CA ARG A 289 -15.35 35.85 -8.12
C ARG A 289 -15.58 35.55 -6.64
N ALA A 290 -16.78 35.09 -6.27
CA ALA A 290 -17.11 34.63 -4.93
C ALA A 290 -16.71 33.17 -4.64
N PHE A 291 -16.13 32.46 -5.61
CA PHE A 291 -15.59 31.11 -5.42
C PHE A 291 -14.08 31.16 -5.08
N ASN A 292 -13.61 30.21 -4.28
CA ASN A 292 -12.18 29.94 -4.13
C ASN A 292 -11.81 28.76 -5.03
N PHE A 293 -10.86 28.96 -5.93
CA PHE A 293 -10.28 27.92 -6.77
C PHE A 293 -9.00 27.40 -6.10
N ASP A 294 -9.15 26.85 -4.89
CA ASP A 294 -8.06 26.42 -3.98
C ASP A 294 -8.10 24.92 -3.66
N GLY A 295 -8.93 24.15 -4.37
CA GLY A 295 -8.88 22.70 -4.38
C GLY A 295 -7.66 22.17 -5.13
N GLU A 296 -7.24 20.93 -4.82
CA GLU A 296 -5.99 20.39 -5.36
C GLU A 296 -5.95 20.31 -6.91
N PHE A 297 -7.08 20.10 -7.60
CA PHE A 297 -7.15 20.16 -9.08
C PHE A 297 -7.07 21.59 -9.63
N ASN A 298 -7.43 22.61 -8.86
CA ASN A 298 -7.26 24.00 -9.25
C ASN A 298 -5.77 24.38 -9.17
N ILE A 299 -5.14 24.00 -8.06
CA ILE A 299 -3.73 24.24 -7.72
C ILE A 299 -2.77 23.51 -8.65
N ALA A 300 -3.03 22.24 -8.93
CA ALA A 300 -2.20 21.43 -9.80
C ALA A 300 -2.35 21.75 -11.29
N ASN A 301 -3.26 22.66 -11.65
CA ASN A 301 -3.55 22.93 -13.04
C ASN A 301 -2.30 23.39 -13.83
N ARG A 302 -2.23 22.92 -15.07
CA ARG A 302 -1.05 22.91 -15.94
C ARG A 302 0.10 22.02 -15.50
N GLY A 303 0.08 21.36 -14.35
CA GLY A 303 1.20 20.60 -13.78
C GLY A 303 0.87 19.19 -13.30
N ILE A 304 1.09 18.89 -12.02
CA ILE A 304 1.00 17.52 -11.47
C ILE A 304 0.20 17.51 -10.16
N ILE A 305 -0.77 16.60 -10.04
CA ILE A 305 -1.44 16.29 -8.77
C ILE A 305 -1.04 14.90 -8.29
N GLU A 306 -0.50 14.84 -7.06
CA GLU A 306 -0.22 13.59 -6.35
C GLU A 306 -1.41 13.14 -5.50
N PHE A 307 -1.86 11.90 -5.68
CA PHE A 307 -2.77 11.20 -4.76
C PHE A 307 -1.99 10.19 -3.92
N ILE A 308 -1.58 10.63 -2.73
CA ILE A 308 -1.02 9.76 -1.70
C ILE A 308 -2.12 8.77 -1.29
N GLU A 309 -1.81 7.47 -1.20
CA GLU A 309 -2.79 6.45 -0.79
C GLU A 309 -4.09 6.39 -1.64
N MET A 310 -4.02 6.71 -2.94
CA MET A 310 -5.20 6.88 -3.83
C MET A 310 -6.29 5.78 -3.72
N LEU A 311 -5.95 4.54 -3.36
CA LEU A 311 -6.94 3.47 -3.17
C LEU A 311 -7.73 3.50 -1.85
N LYS A 312 -7.44 4.44 -0.95
CA LYS A 312 -8.18 4.68 0.29
C LYS A 312 -9.19 5.81 0.17
N LEU A 313 -9.34 6.41 -1.02
CA LEU A 313 -10.34 7.44 -1.29
C LEU A 313 -11.76 6.84 -1.18
N ASP A 314 -12.67 7.61 -0.60
CA ASP A 314 -14.12 7.36 -0.69
C ASP A 314 -14.55 7.34 -2.17
N VAL A 315 -15.52 6.48 -2.47
CA VAL A 315 -16.22 6.37 -3.75
C VAL A 315 -16.72 7.73 -4.26
N ALA A 316 -17.08 8.66 -3.37
CA ALA A 316 -17.47 10.02 -3.72
C ALA A 316 -16.41 10.76 -4.58
N PHE A 317 -15.12 10.64 -4.23
CA PHE A 317 -14.02 11.28 -4.97
C PHE A 317 -13.74 10.62 -6.33
N LEU A 318 -14.21 9.39 -6.56
CA LEU A 318 -14.03 8.70 -7.84
C LEU A 318 -14.82 9.39 -8.98
N TYR A 319 -15.91 10.09 -8.68
CA TYR A 319 -16.68 10.84 -9.68
C TYR A 319 -15.90 12.05 -10.20
N ASP A 320 -15.26 12.82 -9.31
CA ASP A 320 -14.43 13.97 -9.71
C ASP A 320 -13.17 13.50 -10.47
N LEU A 321 -12.52 12.42 -9.99
CA LEU A 321 -11.41 11.78 -10.70
C LEU A 321 -11.77 11.27 -12.10
N LEU A 322 -13.01 10.80 -12.30
CA LEU A 322 -13.48 10.34 -13.61
C LEU A 322 -13.59 11.50 -14.60
N GLY A 323 -14.18 12.62 -14.17
CA GLY A 323 -14.25 13.85 -14.98
C GLY A 323 -12.86 14.43 -15.26
N ALA A 324 -12.03 14.54 -14.21
CA ALA A 324 -10.69 15.09 -14.30
C ALA A 324 -9.79 14.28 -15.26
N SER A 325 -9.85 12.95 -15.20
CA SER A 325 -9.06 12.09 -16.09
C SER A 325 -9.64 11.93 -17.50
N GLN A 326 -10.95 11.66 -17.68
CA GLN A 326 -11.49 11.31 -19.00
C GLN A 326 -11.90 12.52 -19.85
N GLU A 327 -12.42 13.56 -19.21
CA GLU A 327 -12.90 14.79 -19.87
C GLU A 327 -11.91 15.94 -19.78
N HIS A 328 -10.88 15.82 -18.93
CA HIS A 328 -9.98 16.92 -18.54
C HIS A 328 -10.74 18.11 -17.96
N LYS A 329 -11.74 17.82 -17.10
CA LYS A 329 -12.64 18.81 -16.51
C LYS A 329 -13.02 18.51 -15.09
N ILE A 330 -13.13 19.56 -14.28
CA ILE A 330 -13.68 19.51 -12.92
C ILE A 330 -15.01 20.25 -12.84
N LYS A 331 -15.90 19.82 -11.92
CA LYS A 331 -17.24 20.37 -11.73
C LYS A 331 -17.35 21.08 -10.39
N SER A 332 -16.76 22.27 -10.30
CA SER A 332 -16.92 23.15 -9.14
C SER A 332 -18.40 23.41 -8.81
N LYS A 333 -18.71 23.39 -7.51
CA LYS A 333 -20.06 23.52 -6.94
C LYS A 333 -20.78 24.75 -7.48
N LYS A 334 -21.99 24.59 -8.02
CA LYS A 334 -22.83 25.62 -8.70
C LYS A 334 -22.29 26.22 -10.02
N PHE A 335 -21.02 26.02 -10.39
CA PHE A 335 -20.44 26.57 -11.62
C PHE A 335 -20.51 25.61 -12.82
N ALA A 336 -20.18 26.10 -14.02
CA ALA A 336 -19.97 25.26 -15.19
C ALA A 336 -18.73 24.35 -14.98
N GLN A 337 -18.62 23.27 -15.77
CA GLN A 337 -17.36 22.53 -15.82
C GLN A 337 -16.21 23.47 -16.24
N THR A 338 -15.06 23.31 -15.61
CA THR A 338 -13.83 24.07 -15.89
C THR A 338 -12.78 23.09 -16.43
N ASP A 339 -12.14 23.44 -17.55
CA ASP A 339 -11.08 22.63 -18.14
C ASP A 339 -9.80 22.68 -17.28
N ILE A 340 -9.11 21.55 -17.21
CA ILE A 340 -7.82 21.38 -16.53
C ILE A 340 -6.81 20.68 -17.45
N ASP A 341 -5.52 20.89 -17.20
CA ASP A 341 -4.39 20.29 -17.91
C ASP A 341 -3.38 19.77 -16.88
N GLU A 342 -3.46 18.52 -16.47
CA GLU A 342 -2.62 18.02 -15.37
C GLU A 342 -2.28 16.54 -15.51
N VAL A 343 -1.15 16.14 -14.92
CA VAL A 343 -0.79 14.74 -14.69
C VAL A 343 -1.40 14.30 -13.36
N ILE A 344 -2.40 13.43 -13.41
CA ILE A 344 -2.95 12.78 -12.23
C ILE A 344 -2.14 11.52 -11.93
N ILE A 345 -1.41 11.52 -10.81
CA ILE A 345 -0.54 10.40 -10.39
C ILE A 345 -0.84 10.00 -8.95
N GLY A 346 -0.98 8.69 -8.66
CA GLY A 346 -1.21 8.18 -7.30
C GLY A 346 -0.30 7.01 -6.93
N HIS A 347 -0.10 6.69 -5.64
CA HIS A 347 0.82 5.61 -5.22
C HIS A 347 0.46 4.80 -3.95
N SER A 348 1.11 3.63 -3.77
CA SER A 348 0.59 2.50 -2.95
C SER A 348 1.59 1.27 -2.67
N VAL A 349 1.30 0.13 -1.95
CA VAL A 349 2.08 -0.99 -1.26
C VAL A 349 1.40 -2.44 -1.19
N ALA A 350 1.65 -3.42 -0.28
CA ALA A 350 0.95 -4.75 -0.18
C ALA A 350 0.79 -5.29 1.28
N GLY A 351 0.03 -6.39 1.52
CA GLY A 351 -0.32 -6.81 2.90
C GLY A 351 -0.68 -8.28 3.32
N SER A 352 -0.50 -9.35 2.54
CA SER A 352 -1.01 -10.70 2.94
C SER A 352 -0.13 -11.56 3.89
N THR A 353 1.05 -11.10 4.29
CA THR A 353 2.05 -11.90 5.04
C THR A 353 1.63 -12.18 6.50
N PRO A 354 1.74 -13.42 7.02
CA PRO A 354 1.55 -13.74 8.44
C PRO A 354 2.58 -13.07 9.36
N ILE A 355 2.15 -12.66 10.55
CA ILE A 355 2.99 -11.98 11.56
C ILE A 355 2.50 -12.29 13.00
N PRO A 356 3.39 -12.64 13.94
CA PRO A 356 3.09 -12.65 15.36
C PRO A 356 3.18 -11.22 15.93
N PHE A 357 2.25 -10.86 16.79
CA PHE A 357 2.24 -9.58 17.51
C PHE A 357 1.89 -9.79 18.97
N ARG A 358 2.18 -8.82 19.82
CA ARG A 358 1.75 -8.79 21.23
C ARG A 358 0.85 -7.58 21.43
N LEU A 359 -0.30 -7.78 22.05
CA LEU A 359 -1.23 -6.71 22.43
C LEU A 359 -1.44 -6.75 23.93
N ASN A 360 -1.07 -5.68 24.63
CA ASN A 360 -1.21 -5.58 26.09
C ASN A 360 -0.63 -6.79 26.86
N GLY A 361 0.52 -7.30 26.38
CA GLY A 361 1.20 -8.47 26.96
C GLY A 361 0.75 -9.84 26.41
N GLN A 362 -0.35 -9.94 25.67
CA GLN A 362 -0.82 -11.21 25.08
C GLN A 362 -0.31 -11.42 23.65
N VAL A 363 0.34 -12.55 23.38
CA VAL A 363 0.82 -12.93 22.05
C VAL A 363 -0.34 -13.43 21.19
N GLN A 364 -0.44 -12.93 19.96
CA GLN A 364 -1.50 -13.23 18.99
C GLN A 364 -0.91 -13.35 17.56
N TRP A 365 -1.67 -13.96 16.66
CA TRP A 365 -1.31 -14.16 15.26
C TRP A 365 -2.28 -13.45 14.32
N THR A 366 -1.76 -12.86 13.24
CA THR A 366 -2.58 -12.25 12.18
C THR A 366 -1.76 -12.12 10.88
N ASN A 367 -2.31 -11.49 9.84
CA ASN A 367 -1.55 -11.05 8.68
C ASN A 367 -1.37 -9.53 8.67
N LEU A 368 -0.43 -8.99 7.89
CA LEU A 368 -0.14 -7.55 7.86
C LEU A 368 -1.36 -6.68 7.53
N GLU A 369 -2.27 -7.14 6.65
CA GLU A 369 -3.49 -6.43 6.26
C GLU A 369 -4.48 -6.32 7.42
N HIS A 370 -4.73 -7.41 8.14
CA HIS A 370 -5.58 -7.42 9.34
C HIS A 370 -4.92 -6.70 10.51
N LEU A 371 -3.58 -6.75 10.64
CA LEU A 371 -2.84 -5.99 11.65
C LEU A 371 -2.99 -4.48 11.40
N TYR A 372 -2.85 -4.03 10.15
CA TYR A 372 -3.16 -2.65 9.77
C TYR A 372 -4.63 -2.31 10.05
N THR A 373 -5.57 -3.11 9.54
CA THR A 373 -7.02 -2.86 9.67
C THR A 373 -7.46 -2.74 11.13
N ARG A 374 -6.86 -3.52 12.04
CA ARG A 374 -7.23 -3.54 13.46
C ARG A 374 -6.58 -2.42 14.29
N PHE A 375 -5.41 -1.91 13.91
CA PHE A 375 -4.58 -1.05 14.76
C PHE A 375 -4.09 0.26 14.12
N VAL A 376 -4.50 0.58 12.88
CA VAL A 376 -4.07 1.81 12.18
C VAL A 376 -4.44 3.09 12.94
N GLU A 377 -5.64 3.16 13.52
CA GLU A 377 -6.12 4.35 14.26
C GLU A 377 -5.42 4.51 15.60
N ASN A 378 -5.09 3.40 16.26
CA ASN A 378 -4.48 3.39 17.58
C ASN A 378 -3.60 2.13 17.80
N PRO A 379 -2.27 2.23 17.63
CA PRO A 379 -1.34 1.16 17.93
C PRO A 379 -0.94 1.10 19.42
N ALA A 380 -1.63 1.78 20.33
CA ALA A 380 -1.31 1.72 21.76
C ALA A 380 -1.39 0.29 22.31
N GLY A 381 -0.31 -0.15 22.97
CA GLY A 381 -0.18 -1.51 23.48
C GLY A 381 0.16 -2.58 22.44
N LEU A 382 0.30 -2.22 21.15
CA LEU A 382 0.75 -3.11 20.09
C LEU A 382 2.28 -3.17 20.03
N GLU A 383 2.82 -4.38 20.04
CA GLU A 383 4.23 -4.68 19.90
C GLU A 383 4.46 -5.77 18.85
N VAL A 384 5.60 -5.74 18.17
CA VAL A 384 6.07 -6.79 17.27
C VAL A 384 7.45 -7.28 17.68
N LEU A 385 7.85 -8.47 17.23
CA LEU A 385 9.22 -8.94 17.42
C LEU A 385 10.19 -8.14 16.55
N ALA A 386 11.27 -7.64 17.16
CA ALA A 386 12.41 -7.07 16.47
C ALA A 386 13.73 -7.67 17.00
N TYR A 387 14.78 -7.61 16.19
CA TYR A 387 16.11 -8.05 16.57
C TYR A 387 16.93 -6.86 17.07
N ASP A 388 17.49 -6.98 18.28
CA ASP A 388 18.43 -6.02 18.84
C ASP A 388 19.86 -6.40 18.44
N PHE A 389 20.43 -5.67 17.48
CA PHE A 389 21.79 -5.92 16.99
C PHE A 389 22.87 -5.61 18.04
N ALA A 390 22.61 -4.76 19.03
CA ALA A 390 23.59 -4.40 20.05
C ALA A 390 23.65 -5.46 21.16
N ARG A 391 22.52 -6.11 21.46
CA ARG A 391 22.43 -7.20 22.45
C ARG A 391 22.45 -8.61 21.85
N ASN A 392 22.29 -8.71 20.53
CA ASN A 392 22.20 -9.97 19.79
C ASN A 392 21.04 -10.87 20.31
N GLU A 393 19.89 -10.24 20.57
CA GLU A 393 18.68 -10.88 21.13
C GLU A 393 17.42 -10.47 20.36
N THR A 394 16.33 -11.22 20.51
CA THR A 394 15.01 -10.84 19.98
C THR A 394 14.17 -10.26 21.10
N GLN A 395 13.56 -9.09 20.89
CA GLN A 395 12.71 -8.41 21.88
C GLN A 395 11.38 -7.94 21.29
N TRP A 396 10.35 -7.87 22.13
CA TRP A 396 9.11 -7.18 21.79
C TRP A 396 9.35 -5.67 21.73
N THR A 397 8.92 -5.05 20.65
CA THR A 397 9.16 -3.63 20.35
C THR A 397 7.84 -2.94 20.05
N PRO A 398 7.50 -1.84 20.75
CA PRO A 398 6.28 -1.07 20.51
C PRO A 398 6.17 -0.54 19.07
N VAL A 399 5.02 -0.76 18.45
CA VAL A 399 4.70 -0.24 17.13
C VAL A 399 4.30 1.23 17.25
N LYS A 400 5.08 2.13 16.64
CA LYS A 400 4.78 3.58 16.65
C LYS A 400 3.63 3.95 15.72
N SER A 401 3.53 3.27 14.59
CA SER A 401 2.57 3.57 13.51
C SER A 401 2.52 2.41 12.50
N LEU A 402 1.42 2.29 11.77
CA LEU A 402 1.21 1.25 10.76
C LEU A 402 0.92 1.88 9.40
N PHE A 403 1.52 1.33 8.34
CA PHE A 403 1.44 1.87 6.99
C PHE A 403 1.00 0.79 6.00
N ARG A 404 -0.24 0.88 5.50
CA ARG A 404 -0.73 0.15 4.31
C ARG A 404 -0.73 1.08 3.13
N HIS A 405 -0.49 0.51 1.95
CA HIS A 405 -0.72 1.12 0.65
C HIS A 405 -1.04 -0.09 -0.39
N ARG A 406 -1.44 0.05 -1.71
CA ARG A 406 -1.61 -1.02 -2.85
C ARG A 406 -0.47 -1.37 -3.96
N PHE A 407 -0.35 -2.58 -4.59
CA PHE A 407 0.91 -3.10 -5.30
C PHE A 407 0.98 -3.34 -6.85
N THR A 408 1.84 -2.65 -7.64
CA THR A 408 2.24 -2.95 -9.06
C THR A 408 3.73 -3.23 -9.16
N GLY A 409 4.09 -4.01 -10.17
CA GLY A 409 5.44 -4.53 -10.36
C GLY A 409 5.41 -6.02 -10.14
N ASP A 410 6.57 -6.63 -10.05
CA ASP A 410 6.70 -8.03 -9.67
C ASP A 410 7.22 -8.05 -8.23
N LEU A 411 6.54 -8.73 -7.31
CA LEU A 411 7.11 -8.95 -5.96
C LEU A 411 8.34 -9.82 -6.11
N LEU A 412 9.39 -9.53 -5.34
CA LEU A 412 10.53 -10.41 -5.25
C LEU A 412 10.33 -11.38 -4.10
N THR A 413 10.10 -12.64 -4.46
CA THR A 413 10.07 -13.75 -3.53
C THR A 413 11.49 -14.19 -3.26
N THR A 414 12.02 -13.79 -2.10
CA THR A 414 13.31 -14.22 -1.58
C THR A 414 13.12 -15.60 -0.95
N SER A 415 13.17 -16.65 -1.77
CA SER A 415 13.05 -18.05 -1.33
C SER A 415 14.43 -18.64 -1.07
N GLN A 416 14.80 -18.80 0.21
CA GLN A 416 16.12 -19.25 0.61
C GLN A 416 16.08 -20.48 1.53
N LYS A 417 17.26 -20.94 1.96
CA LYS A 417 17.42 -22.10 2.86
C LYS A 417 16.53 -22.02 4.12
N TRP A 418 16.18 -20.82 4.57
CA TRP A 418 15.68 -20.57 5.92
C TRP A 418 14.25 -20.06 5.98
N GLY A 419 13.69 -19.62 4.85
CA GLY A 419 12.45 -18.86 4.83
C GLY A 419 12.13 -18.37 3.43
N VAL A 420 10.88 -17.93 3.28
CA VAL A 420 10.37 -17.28 2.08
C VAL A 420 9.85 -15.93 2.50
N VAL A 421 10.41 -14.87 1.93
CA VAL A 421 10.02 -13.48 2.21
C VAL A 421 9.61 -12.84 0.91
N GLU A 422 8.37 -12.35 0.84
CA GLU A 422 7.85 -11.59 -0.29
C GLU A 422 7.97 -10.10 -0.01
N THR A 423 8.74 -9.40 -0.84
CA THR A 423 9.11 -8.00 -0.63
C THR A 423 9.12 -7.22 -1.94
N THR A 424 9.20 -5.89 -1.84
CA THR A 424 9.61 -5.08 -2.99
C THR A 424 11.04 -5.40 -3.40
N PRO A 425 11.41 -5.12 -4.68
CA PRO A 425 12.81 -4.97 -5.11
C PRO A 425 13.77 -4.30 -4.12
N ASN A 426 13.30 -3.26 -3.41
CA ASN A 426 14.12 -2.39 -2.57
C ASN A 426 13.60 -2.31 -1.10
N HIS A 427 13.13 -3.43 -0.57
CA HIS A 427 12.87 -3.57 0.87
C HIS A 427 14.17 -4.09 1.47
N SER A 428 14.81 -3.35 2.37
CA SER A 428 16.06 -3.84 2.95
C SER A 428 15.78 -5.07 3.82
N ILE A 429 16.48 -6.16 3.52
CA ILE A 429 16.54 -7.37 4.35
C ILE A 429 17.92 -7.42 5.00
N TYR A 430 18.02 -7.86 6.24
CA TYR A 430 19.32 -8.07 6.87
C TYR A 430 19.98 -9.36 6.34
N GLY A 431 21.24 -9.25 5.93
CA GLY A 431 22.09 -10.37 5.56
C GLY A 431 22.61 -11.09 6.79
N ARG A 432 23.12 -12.30 6.61
CA ARG A 432 23.72 -13.10 7.69
C ARG A 432 24.93 -12.43 8.36
N ASP A 433 25.54 -11.46 7.68
CA ASP A 433 26.59 -10.55 8.17
C ASP A 433 26.05 -9.47 9.13
N GLY A 434 24.73 -9.29 9.23
CA GLY A 434 24.06 -8.23 9.99
C GLY A 434 23.84 -6.95 9.18
N GLU A 435 24.31 -6.90 7.93
CA GLU A 435 24.23 -5.72 7.07
C GLU A 435 22.93 -5.71 6.24
N PRO A 436 22.28 -4.56 6.02
CA PRO A 436 21.12 -4.47 5.15
C PRO A 436 21.51 -4.66 3.66
N PHE A 437 20.70 -5.40 2.92
CA PHE A 437 20.84 -5.60 1.48
C PHE A 437 19.46 -5.63 0.80
N TYR A 438 19.40 -5.53 -0.53
CA TYR A 438 18.15 -5.59 -1.29
C TYR A 438 17.93 -7.00 -1.87
N PRO A 439 16.69 -7.52 -1.97
CA PRO A 439 16.37 -8.85 -2.50
C PRO A 439 17.02 -9.21 -3.86
N GLU A 440 17.38 -8.22 -4.67
CA GLU A 440 18.10 -8.37 -5.94
C GLU A 440 19.58 -8.75 -5.77
N ASP A 441 20.24 -8.37 -4.66
CA ASP A 441 21.65 -8.70 -4.38
C ASP A 441 21.87 -10.18 -4.05
N GLN A 442 20.78 -10.95 -3.84
CA GLN A 442 20.79 -12.40 -3.63
C GLN A 442 21.79 -12.86 -2.56
N ARG A 443 21.82 -12.19 -1.40
CA ARG A 443 22.63 -12.58 -0.23
C ARG A 443 21.89 -13.55 0.70
N GLU A 444 22.61 -14.32 1.51
CA GLU A 444 22.00 -15.18 2.56
C GLU A 444 21.29 -14.30 3.61
N ILE A 445 19.97 -14.47 3.78
CA ILE A 445 19.19 -13.73 4.79
C ILE A 445 19.60 -14.10 6.21
N MET A 446 19.63 -13.10 7.10
CA MET A 446 19.55 -13.32 8.53
C MET A 446 18.19 -13.96 8.86
N ALA A 447 18.20 -14.98 9.70
CA ALA A 447 16.98 -15.55 10.25
C ALA A 447 17.20 -15.85 11.73
N VAL A 448 16.27 -15.40 12.56
CA VAL A 448 16.26 -15.65 14.00
C VAL A 448 16.06 -17.16 14.24
N ARG A 449 17.07 -17.82 14.79
CA ARG A 449 17.03 -19.27 15.09
C ARG A 449 16.36 -19.60 16.40
N THR A 450 16.63 -18.76 17.39
CA THR A 450 16.24 -18.97 18.76
C THR A 450 15.64 -17.66 19.25
N THR A 451 14.33 -17.67 19.50
CA THR A 451 13.64 -16.56 20.19
C THR A 451 13.84 -16.62 21.70
N GLY A 452 14.47 -17.68 22.22
CA GLY A 452 14.52 -17.97 23.65
C GLY A 452 13.11 -17.99 24.25
N ASP A 453 12.99 -17.52 25.49
CA ASP A 453 11.71 -17.36 26.17
C ASP A 453 10.96 -16.07 25.75
N THR A 454 11.46 -15.27 24.79
CA THR A 454 10.81 -13.99 24.40
C THR A 454 9.38 -14.19 23.91
N LEU A 455 9.06 -15.31 23.27
CA LEU A 455 7.70 -15.64 22.82
C LEU A 455 6.79 -16.15 23.95
N LEU A 456 7.34 -16.56 25.09
CA LEU A 456 6.57 -16.99 26.25
C LEU A 456 6.08 -15.77 27.04
N PRO A 457 4.92 -15.86 27.72
CA PRO A 457 4.45 -14.79 28.59
C PRO A 457 5.39 -14.62 29.80
N SER A 458 5.72 -13.36 30.11
CA SER A 458 6.58 -12.98 31.25
C SER A 458 5.92 -13.13 32.62
N ALA A 459 4.65 -13.52 32.66
CA ALA A 459 3.85 -13.75 33.86
C ALA A 459 3.35 -15.20 33.87
N PRO A 460 3.16 -15.82 35.05
CA PRO A 460 2.61 -17.17 35.14
C PRO A 460 1.23 -17.22 34.46
N ILE A 461 1.03 -18.23 33.62
CA ILE A 461 -0.17 -18.41 32.83
C ILE A 461 -1.30 -18.81 33.78
N GLY A 462 -2.38 -18.01 33.79
CA GLY A 462 -3.58 -18.34 34.54
C GLY A 462 -4.41 -19.44 33.88
N THR A 463 -5.65 -19.60 34.31
CA THR A 463 -6.63 -20.46 33.64
C THR A 463 -6.88 -19.98 32.21
N ILE A 464 -6.88 -20.91 31.26
CA ILE A 464 -7.21 -20.65 29.85
C ILE A 464 -8.69 -20.95 29.65
N ASP A 465 -9.43 -19.98 29.14
CA ASP A 465 -10.84 -20.12 28.78
C ASP A 465 -11.01 -19.99 27.25
N ILE A 466 -11.18 -21.14 26.59
CA ILE A 466 -11.37 -21.24 25.14
C ILE A 466 -12.78 -20.85 24.66
N SER A 467 -13.67 -20.43 25.56
CA SER A 467 -14.99 -19.89 25.18
C SER A 467 -14.99 -18.37 24.99
N THR A 468 -13.92 -17.70 25.43
CA THR A 468 -13.78 -16.23 25.39
C THR A 468 -13.83 -15.72 23.96
N GLY A 469 -14.77 -14.82 23.66
CA GLY A 469 -14.91 -14.20 22.32
C GLY A 469 -15.64 -15.06 21.29
N ILE A 470 -16.32 -16.13 21.71
CA ILE A 470 -17.20 -16.93 20.84
C ILE A 470 -18.67 -16.62 21.16
N ASP A 471 -19.36 -16.01 20.20
CA ASP A 471 -20.79 -15.71 20.33
C ASP A 471 -21.65 -16.98 20.41
N GLY A 472 -22.73 -16.91 21.18
CA GLY A 472 -23.70 -18.00 21.31
C GLY A 472 -23.28 -19.16 22.22
N LEU A 473 -22.27 -18.98 23.08
CA LEU A 473 -21.92 -19.93 24.15
C LEU A 473 -22.52 -19.52 25.50
N LEU A 474 -22.99 -20.51 26.27
CA LEU A 474 -23.45 -20.37 27.64
C LEU A 474 -22.49 -21.07 28.62
N THR A 475 -22.06 -20.33 29.63
CA THR A 475 -21.22 -20.81 30.75
C THR A 475 -22.07 -21.33 31.93
N SER A 476 -21.41 -21.82 32.98
CA SER A 476 -22.02 -22.45 34.16
C SER A 476 -23.03 -21.59 34.94
N SER A 477 -22.98 -20.27 34.80
CA SER A 477 -23.88 -19.33 35.50
C SER A 477 -25.25 -19.12 34.81
N ALA A 478 -25.40 -19.54 33.56
CA ALA A 478 -26.61 -19.30 32.77
C ALA A 478 -27.73 -20.33 33.04
N ILE A 479 -28.86 -19.86 33.58
CA ILE A 479 -30.07 -20.65 33.90
C ILE A 479 -31.13 -20.56 32.77
N SER A 480 -31.05 -19.52 31.92
CA SER A 480 -31.91 -19.30 30.75
C SER A 480 -31.08 -18.96 29.52
N THR A 481 -31.61 -19.24 28.33
CA THR A 481 -31.04 -18.74 27.06
C THR A 481 -31.11 -17.21 26.98
N SER A 482 -30.37 -16.59 26.05
CA SER A 482 -30.52 -15.15 25.74
C SER A 482 -31.97 -14.77 25.41
N ASN A 483 -32.70 -15.66 24.74
CA ASN A 483 -34.13 -15.55 24.43
C ASN A 483 -35.07 -15.93 25.60
N GLY A 484 -34.59 -15.98 26.85
CA GLY A 484 -35.40 -16.16 28.06
C GLY A 484 -35.99 -17.56 28.28
N SER A 485 -35.61 -18.57 27.49
CA SER A 485 -36.10 -19.94 27.65
C SER A 485 -35.33 -20.68 28.76
N LYS A 486 -36.04 -21.39 29.64
CA LYS A 486 -35.40 -22.21 30.69
C LYS A 486 -34.60 -23.36 30.09
N LEU A 487 -33.36 -23.52 30.56
CA LEU A 487 -32.45 -24.57 30.11
C LEU A 487 -32.74 -25.89 30.84
N THR A 488 -32.66 -27.02 30.12
CA THR A 488 -33.02 -28.35 30.65
C THR A 488 -32.03 -28.92 31.67
N ARG A 489 -30.75 -28.54 31.60
CA ARG A 489 -29.70 -28.76 32.62
C ARG A 489 -28.67 -27.61 32.53
N PRO A 490 -28.14 -27.03 33.63
CA PRO A 490 -27.02 -26.10 33.56
C PRO A 490 -25.73 -26.77 33.03
N ALA A 491 -24.78 -25.98 32.53
CA ALA A 491 -23.42 -26.46 32.27
C ALA A 491 -22.66 -26.57 33.61
N ALA A 492 -21.74 -27.53 33.73
CA ALA A 492 -20.87 -27.64 34.89
C ALA A 492 -19.85 -26.48 34.94
N GLU A 493 -19.30 -26.19 36.11
CA GLU A 493 -18.24 -25.18 36.25
C GLU A 493 -17.01 -25.53 35.39
N GLY A 494 -16.53 -24.57 34.60
CA GLY A 494 -15.48 -24.78 33.60
C GLY A 494 -15.93 -25.43 32.28
N TRP A 495 -17.24 -25.68 32.09
CA TRP A 495 -17.82 -26.21 30.85
C TRP A 495 -18.75 -25.20 30.18
N VAL A 496 -18.83 -25.28 28.85
CA VAL A 496 -19.75 -24.47 28.03
C VAL A 496 -20.57 -25.33 27.06
N ARG A 497 -21.60 -24.71 26.50
CA ARG A 497 -22.56 -25.28 25.54
C ARG A 497 -23.12 -24.18 24.65
N LEU A 498 -23.84 -24.53 23.58
CA LEU A 498 -24.54 -23.55 22.75
C LEU A 498 -25.77 -22.94 23.45
N ASP A 499 -26.09 -21.70 23.10
CA ASP A 499 -27.27 -20.96 23.56
C ASP A 499 -28.56 -21.43 22.88
N GLN A 500 -28.97 -22.66 23.20
CA GLN A 500 -30.16 -23.30 22.65
C GLN A 500 -31.00 -23.93 23.76
N ALA A 501 -32.32 -23.76 23.69
CA ALA A 501 -33.25 -24.29 24.70
C ALA A 501 -33.28 -25.84 24.73
N ARG A 502 -32.84 -26.48 23.65
CA ARG A 502 -32.64 -27.93 23.54
C ARG A 502 -31.37 -28.17 22.73
N HIS A 503 -30.41 -28.87 23.32
CA HIS A 503 -29.20 -29.55 22.81
C HIS A 503 -28.15 -29.44 23.93
N ALA A 504 -27.89 -30.53 24.65
CA ALA A 504 -27.18 -30.50 25.94
C ALA A 504 -25.81 -31.19 25.87
N THR A 505 -25.11 -31.05 24.75
CA THR A 505 -23.68 -31.39 24.68
C THR A 505 -22.89 -30.26 25.35
N ALA A 506 -22.10 -30.59 26.36
CA ALA A 506 -21.16 -29.68 26.98
C ALA A 506 -19.72 -30.02 26.56
N LEU A 507 -18.91 -28.99 26.35
CA LEU A 507 -17.46 -29.08 26.13
C LEU A 507 -16.76 -28.43 27.33
N ARG A 508 -15.66 -29.03 27.80
CA ARG A 508 -14.77 -28.38 28.75
C ARG A 508 -14.09 -27.17 28.10
N ALA A 509 -14.21 -26.01 28.71
CA ALA A 509 -13.69 -24.75 28.19
C ALA A 509 -12.59 -24.13 29.05
N VAL A 510 -12.60 -24.37 30.37
CA VAL A 510 -11.60 -23.82 31.28
C VAL A 510 -10.58 -24.90 31.65
N TYR A 511 -9.30 -24.54 31.48
CA TYR A 511 -8.14 -25.41 31.72
C TYR A 511 -7.08 -24.66 32.53
N ASP A 512 -6.66 -25.23 33.64
CA ASP A 512 -5.47 -24.83 34.38
C ASP A 512 -4.23 -25.57 33.80
N PRO A 513 -3.22 -24.89 33.24
CA PRO A 513 -2.03 -25.54 32.65
C PRO A 513 -1.12 -26.27 33.66
N ILE A 514 -1.40 -26.21 34.96
CA ILE A 514 -0.71 -26.98 36.01
C ILE A 514 -1.56 -28.18 36.40
N ASN A 515 -2.86 -27.98 36.65
CA ASN A 515 -3.74 -29.00 37.22
C ASN A 515 -4.48 -29.87 36.19
N ASP A 516 -4.72 -29.35 34.98
CA ASP A 516 -5.55 -29.99 33.95
C ASP A 516 -4.77 -30.53 32.75
N GLY A 517 -3.47 -30.81 32.93
CA GLY A 517 -2.55 -30.98 31.82
C GLY A 517 -2.91 -32.07 30.81
N ASP A 518 -3.49 -33.18 31.23
CA ASP A 518 -3.90 -34.23 30.29
C ASP A 518 -5.19 -33.87 29.52
N ALA A 519 -6.15 -33.19 30.16
CA ALA A 519 -7.34 -32.67 29.48
C ALA A 519 -7.00 -31.55 28.48
N LEU A 520 -6.02 -30.70 28.81
CA LEU A 520 -5.50 -29.67 27.89
C LEU A 520 -4.75 -30.30 26.71
N LYS A 521 -3.97 -31.38 26.93
CA LYS A 521 -3.36 -32.17 25.85
C LYS A 521 -4.41 -32.82 24.95
N ASP A 522 -5.49 -33.36 25.51
CA ASP A 522 -6.59 -33.95 24.74
C ASP A 522 -7.26 -32.91 23.83
N LEU A 523 -7.53 -31.70 24.34
CA LEU A 523 -8.01 -30.57 23.55
C LEU A 523 -7.03 -30.22 22.43
N ILE A 524 -5.74 -30.08 22.74
CA ILE A 524 -4.69 -29.79 21.74
C ILE A 524 -4.66 -30.88 20.66
N THR A 525 -4.76 -32.16 21.03
CA THR A 525 -4.85 -33.27 20.07
C THR A 525 -6.04 -33.09 19.13
N VAL A 526 -7.26 -32.87 19.65
CA VAL A 526 -8.46 -32.69 18.80
C VAL A 526 -8.33 -31.47 17.88
N LEU A 527 -7.84 -30.34 18.40
CA LEU A 527 -7.72 -29.11 17.62
C LEU A 527 -6.59 -29.16 16.58
N VAL A 528 -5.44 -29.76 16.89
CA VAL A 528 -4.35 -29.96 15.91
C VAL A 528 -4.80 -30.89 14.80
N TRP A 529 -5.45 -32.02 15.13
CA TRP A 529 -5.98 -32.93 14.12
C TRP A 529 -7.11 -32.31 13.29
N TYR A 530 -7.90 -31.39 13.86
CA TYR A 530 -8.82 -30.56 13.07
C TYR A 530 -8.07 -29.57 12.15
N ALA A 531 -7.00 -28.95 12.64
CA ALA A 531 -6.24 -27.95 11.88
C ALA A 531 -5.58 -28.54 10.63
N THR A 532 -5.18 -29.81 10.68
CA THR A 532 -4.51 -30.54 9.58
C THR A 532 -5.50 -31.35 8.73
N GLU A 533 -6.14 -32.35 9.34
CA GLU A 533 -6.89 -33.42 8.65
C GLU A 533 -8.43 -33.21 8.71
N GLY A 534 -8.87 -32.08 9.27
CA GLY A 534 -10.27 -31.86 9.65
C GLY A 534 -11.03 -30.75 8.91
N HIS A 535 -12.33 -30.95 8.76
CA HIS A 535 -13.27 -29.97 8.21
C HIS A 535 -14.56 -29.92 9.03
N ILE A 536 -15.37 -28.88 8.82
CA ILE A 536 -16.69 -28.72 9.44
C ILE A 536 -17.70 -29.52 8.63
N ASN A 537 -18.59 -30.25 9.30
CA ASN A 537 -19.68 -30.99 8.66
C ASN A 537 -20.83 -30.03 8.33
N GLY A 538 -21.10 -29.82 7.05
CA GLY A 538 -22.18 -28.94 6.61
C GLY A 538 -23.60 -29.51 6.74
N GLU A 539 -23.74 -30.84 6.91
CA GLU A 539 -25.06 -31.50 6.91
C GLU A 539 -25.57 -31.78 8.33
N ASN A 540 -24.72 -32.38 9.18
CA ASN A 540 -25.11 -32.87 10.51
C ASN A 540 -24.42 -32.13 11.67
N GLY A 541 -23.68 -31.06 11.37
CA GLY A 541 -23.00 -30.29 12.40
C GLY A 541 -21.73 -30.94 12.96
N GLY A 542 -21.00 -30.16 13.76
CA GLY A 542 -19.69 -30.56 14.31
C GLY A 542 -18.57 -30.69 13.27
N ILE A 543 -17.57 -31.54 13.55
CA ILE A 543 -16.35 -31.66 12.73
C ILE A 543 -16.08 -33.11 12.28
N VAL A 544 -15.39 -33.27 11.15
CA VAL A 544 -14.99 -34.56 10.57
C VAL A 544 -13.50 -34.55 10.28
N ILE A 545 -12.82 -35.63 10.70
CA ILE A 545 -11.37 -35.84 10.52
C ILE A 545 -11.17 -37.09 9.67
N SER A 546 -10.35 -37.00 8.62
CA SER A 546 -10.12 -38.13 7.69
C SER A 546 -8.70 -38.64 7.81
N GLN A 547 -8.48 -39.95 7.88
CA GLN A 547 -7.13 -40.53 7.96
C GLN A 547 -7.11 -41.99 7.48
N ALA A 548 -6.02 -42.43 6.84
CA ALA A 548 -5.84 -43.82 6.42
C ALA A 548 -5.58 -44.77 7.60
N ASN A 549 -4.89 -44.29 8.64
CA ASN A 549 -4.66 -45.05 9.87
C ASN A 549 -5.82 -44.89 10.87
N ARG A 550 -6.70 -45.89 10.90
CA ARG A 550 -7.84 -45.97 11.83
C ARG A 550 -7.45 -45.89 13.32
N ALA A 551 -6.30 -46.45 13.72
CA ALA A 551 -5.91 -46.48 15.13
C ALA A 551 -5.60 -45.08 15.69
N GLU A 552 -5.14 -44.15 14.84
CA GLU A 552 -4.99 -42.74 15.23
C GLU A 552 -6.35 -42.05 15.39
N LEU A 553 -7.33 -42.36 14.52
CA LEU A 553 -8.70 -41.84 14.69
C LEU A 553 -9.33 -42.34 16.00
N GLU A 554 -9.12 -43.59 16.37
CA GLU A 554 -9.60 -44.16 17.65
C GLU A 554 -8.95 -43.43 18.85
N ARG A 555 -7.67 -43.03 18.73
CA ARG A 555 -6.97 -42.22 19.74
C ARG A 555 -7.53 -40.79 19.85
N VAL A 556 -7.80 -40.12 18.72
CA VAL A 556 -8.41 -38.78 18.69
C VAL A 556 -9.85 -38.82 19.20
N GLN A 557 -10.62 -39.85 18.85
CA GLN A 557 -11.96 -40.09 19.38
C GLN A 557 -11.95 -40.26 20.91
N ALA A 558 -10.95 -40.97 21.45
CA ALA A 558 -10.79 -41.13 22.90
C ALA A 558 -10.42 -39.82 23.60
N ALA A 559 -9.55 -38.99 23.00
CA ALA A 559 -9.23 -37.65 23.52
C ALA A 559 -10.47 -36.73 23.53
N TYR A 560 -11.19 -36.68 22.40
CA TYR A 560 -12.46 -35.96 22.28
C TYR A 560 -13.46 -36.38 23.36
N SER A 561 -13.65 -37.69 23.56
CA SER A 561 -14.59 -38.23 24.55
C SER A 561 -14.23 -37.93 26.03
N ARG A 562 -13.04 -37.39 26.32
CA ARG A 562 -12.64 -36.93 27.66
C ARG A 562 -12.87 -35.44 27.89
N ILE A 563 -13.02 -34.65 26.83
CA ILE A 563 -13.22 -33.19 26.90
C ILE A 563 -14.66 -32.75 26.56
N THR A 564 -15.50 -33.66 26.06
CA THR A 564 -16.91 -33.40 25.73
C THR A 564 -17.85 -34.44 26.34
N THR A 565 -19.13 -34.10 26.50
CA THR A 565 -20.18 -35.07 26.83
C THR A 565 -20.76 -35.78 25.59
N ALA A 566 -20.27 -35.48 24.39
CA ALA A 566 -20.65 -36.15 23.15
C ALA A 566 -19.70 -37.30 22.77
N THR A 567 -20.22 -38.22 21.98
CA THR A 567 -19.46 -39.33 21.39
C THR A 567 -19.07 -39.01 19.95
N GLY A 568 -17.86 -39.39 19.53
CA GLY A 568 -17.52 -39.48 18.10
C GLY A 568 -17.84 -40.88 17.55
N SER A 569 -17.90 -41.01 16.22
CA SER A 569 -18.07 -42.29 15.51
C SER A 569 -17.12 -42.39 14.32
N ILE A 570 -16.52 -43.57 14.10
CA ILE A 570 -15.61 -43.82 12.98
C ILE A 570 -16.33 -44.69 11.95
N ASP A 571 -16.34 -44.25 10.70
CA ASP A 571 -16.86 -45.01 9.57
C ASP A 571 -15.77 -45.18 8.49
N ALA A 572 -15.96 -46.18 7.63
CA ALA A 572 -15.24 -46.25 6.36
C ALA A 572 -15.69 -45.09 5.47
N GLY A 573 -14.80 -44.58 4.62
CA GLY A 573 -15.13 -43.54 3.65
C GLY A 573 -16.12 -44.01 2.58
N ALA A 574 -16.30 -43.19 1.55
CA ALA A 574 -17.02 -43.62 0.35
C ALA A 574 -16.30 -44.83 -0.28
N SER A 575 -17.02 -45.71 -0.98
CA SER A 575 -16.48 -46.95 -1.58
C SER A 575 -15.39 -46.73 -2.65
N THR A 576 -15.04 -45.48 -2.93
CA THR A 576 -14.03 -45.02 -3.90
C THR A 576 -12.77 -44.45 -3.23
N ASP A 577 -12.71 -44.38 -1.89
CA ASP A 577 -11.64 -43.77 -1.10
C ASP A 577 -11.16 -44.73 0.00
N SER A 578 -9.85 -44.71 0.30
CA SER A 578 -9.21 -45.60 1.29
C SER A 578 -9.06 -44.98 2.68
N ALA A 579 -9.57 -43.76 2.89
CA ALA A 579 -9.56 -43.08 4.18
C ALA A 579 -10.74 -43.49 5.09
N TRP A 580 -10.46 -43.64 6.38
CA TRP A 580 -11.47 -43.69 7.45
C TRP A 580 -11.86 -42.28 7.86
N ARG A 581 -13.06 -42.09 8.41
CA ARG A 581 -13.56 -40.77 8.85
C ARG A 581 -14.10 -40.83 10.27
N LEU A 582 -13.54 -40.00 11.15
CA LEU A 582 -14.04 -39.75 12.49
C LEU A 582 -15.00 -38.56 12.44
N TYR A 583 -16.27 -38.83 12.72
CA TYR A 583 -17.33 -37.82 12.87
C TYR A 583 -17.47 -37.44 14.34
N MET A 584 -17.37 -36.15 14.64
CA MET A 584 -17.58 -35.56 15.97
C MET A 584 -18.72 -34.55 15.87
N ALA A 585 -19.96 -35.04 15.91
CA ALA A 585 -21.19 -34.31 15.58
C ALA A 585 -21.64 -33.27 16.63
N ALA A 586 -20.75 -32.77 17.48
CA ALA A 586 -21.09 -31.70 18.42
C ALA A 586 -20.83 -30.34 17.79
N ASP A 587 -21.88 -29.56 17.53
CA ASP A 587 -21.76 -28.22 16.95
C ASP A 587 -20.85 -27.29 17.74
N ILE A 588 -20.87 -27.36 19.08
CA ILE A 588 -19.94 -26.60 19.93
C ILE A 588 -18.47 -26.85 19.55
N MET A 589 -18.11 -28.07 19.15
CA MET A 589 -16.75 -28.39 18.70
C MET A 589 -16.43 -27.73 17.35
N ALA A 590 -17.42 -27.56 16.46
CA ALA A 590 -17.23 -26.79 15.23
C ALA A 590 -17.01 -25.31 15.50
N HIS A 591 -17.79 -24.68 16.39
CA HIS A 591 -17.60 -23.28 16.77
C HIS A 591 -16.21 -23.03 17.37
N ILE A 592 -15.80 -23.87 18.32
CA ILE A 592 -14.49 -23.81 18.98
C ILE A 592 -13.35 -24.04 17.96
N ALA A 593 -13.48 -25.05 17.11
CA ALA A 593 -12.46 -25.36 16.11
C ALA A 593 -12.36 -24.30 15.00
N GLU A 594 -13.48 -23.72 14.56
CA GLU A 594 -13.50 -22.61 13.60
C GLU A 594 -12.88 -21.34 14.20
N HIS A 595 -13.19 -21.02 15.46
CA HIS A 595 -12.65 -19.86 16.16
C HIS A 595 -11.13 -19.95 16.37
N HIS A 596 -10.61 -21.05 16.92
CA HIS A 596 -9.18 -21.15 17.22
C HIS A 596 -8.33 -21.60 16.02
N CYS A 597 -8.84 -22.53 15.20
CA CYS A 597 -8.06 -23.19 14.13
C CYS A 597 -8.47 -22.79 12.71
N GLY A 598 -9.56 -22.04 12.53
CA GLY A 598 -10.01 -21.55 11.23
C GLY A 598 -10.70 -22.60 10.34
N ARG A 599 -11.45 -22.10 9.35
CA ARG A 599 -12.21 -22.88 8.36
C ARG A 599 -11.60 -22.76 6.98
N HIS A 600 -11.76 -23.80 6.16
CA HIS A 600 -11.13 -23.99 4.84
C HIS A 600 -9.61 -24.14 4.91
N VAL A 601 -9.08 -25.03 4.06
CA VAL A 601 -7.68 -25.51 4.11
C VAL A 601 -6.63 -24.40 4.00
N ILE A 602 -6.94 -23.26 3.37
CA ILE A 602 -6.03 -22.11 3.24
C ILE A 602 -5.97 -21.23 4.50
N ASN A 603 -7.04 -21.17 5.29
CA ASN A 603 -7.14 -20.32 6.49
C ASN A 603 -6.98 -21.11 7.80
N LYS A 604 -6.60 -22.40 7.69
CA LYS A 604 -6.21 -23.24 8.82
C LYS A 604 -5.03 -22.63 9.58
N ARG A 605 -5.05 -22.80 10.89
CA ARG A 605 -4.01 -22.35 11.83
C ARG A 605 -3.97 -23.28 13.05
N LEU A 606 -2.85 -23.29 13.75
CA LEU A 606 -2.77 -23.83 15.10
C LEU A 606 -3.64 -22.99 16.05
N PRO A 607 -4.11 -23.55 17.17
CA PRO A 607 -4.86 -22.79 18.17
C PRO A 607 -4.10 -21.54 18.59
N ASP A 608 -4.78 -20.39 18.60
CA ASP A 608 -4.20 -19.09 18.97
C ASP A 608 -3.55 -19.10 20.37
N PHE A 609 -4.20 -19.71 21.36
CA PHE A 609 -3.70 -19.84 22.73
C PHE A 609 -2.44 -20.72 22.85
N LEU A 610 -2.15 -21.59 21.87
CA LEU A 610 -1.05 -22.56 21.94
C LEU A 610 0.29 -21.91 22.27
N PHE A 611 0.60 -20.79 21.60
CA PHE A 611 1.90 -20.11 21.71
C PHE A 611 2.13 -19.43 23.07
N SER A 612 1.09 -19.32 23.90
CA SER A 612 1.22 -18.84 25.28
C SER A 612 1.58 -19.95 26.27
N LEU A 613 1.53 -21.23 25.87
CA LEU A 613 1.68 -22.38 26.78
C LEU A 613 3.12 -22.74 27.13
N PRO A 614 3.35 -23.43 28.28
CA PRO A 614 4.65 -24.02 28.60
C PRO A 614 5.11 -25.03 27.54
N SER A 615 6.43 -25.19 27.42
CA SER A 615 7.09 -26.02 26.40
C SER A 615 6.59 -27.47 26.31
N VAL A 616 6.11 -28.06 27.40
CA VAL A 616 5.51 -29.42 27.41
C VAL A 616 4.27 -29.54 26.51
N TYR A 617 3.47 -28.48 26.37
CA TYR A 617 2.29 -28.46 25.50
C TYR A 617 2.66 -28.11 24.06
N LEU A 618 3.65 -27.23 23.88
CA LEU A 618 4.24 -26.95 22.56
C LEU A 618 4.82 -28.22 21.94
N GLN A 619 5.56 -29.02 22.74
CA GLN A 619 6.09 -30.32 22.35
C GLN A 619 4.98 -31.31 22.01
N HIS A 620 3.92 -31.40 22.84
CA HIS A 620 2.77 -32.26 22.56
C HIS A 620 2.07 -31.88 21.24
N ALA A 621 1.82 -30.59 21.00
CA ALA A 621 1.25 -30.11 19.74
C ALA A 621 2.15 -30.43 18.53
N PHE A 622 3.48 -30.30 18.69
CA PHE A 622 4.44 -30.64 17.66
C PHE A 622 4.44 -32.15 17.34
N ASP A 623 4.35 -33.01 18.35
CA ASP A 623 4.26 -34.45 18.15
C ASP A 623 2.93 -34.88 17.51
N GLU A 624 1.82 -34.20 17.79
CA GLU A 624 0.55 -34.41 17.08
C GLU A 624 0.63 -33.98 15.60
N LEU A 625 1.30 -32.86 15.30
CA LEU A 625 1.58 -32.45 13.92
C LEU A 625 2.41 -33.52 13.18
N MET A 626 3.33 -34.19 13.87
CA MET A 626 4.14 -35.28 13.29
C MET A 626 3.41 -36.62 13.11
N ARG A 627 2.16 -36.73 13.59
CA ARG A 627 1.27 -37.89 13.36
C ARG A 627 0.25 -37.67 12.23
N THR A 628 0.15 -36.45 11.71
CA THR A 628 -0.80 -36.04 10.64
C THR A 628 -0.05 -35.76 9.33
N ASP A 629 -0.13 -34.54 8.77
CA ASP A 629 0.62 -34.12 7.57
C ASP A 629 2.16 -34.10 7.76
N GLY A 630 2.61 -34.19 9.01
CA GLY A 630 4.02 -34.28 9.37
C GLY A 630 4.61 -35.69 9.27
N THR A 631 5.93 -35.77 9.22
CA THR A 631 6.65 -37.05 9.24
C THR A 631 8.03 -36.91 9.85
N ARG A 632 8.36 -37.83 10.76
CA ARG A 632 9.73 -38.06 11.27
C ARG A 632 10.51 -39.09 10.43
N ARG A 633 9.92 -39.64 9.35
CA ARG A 633 10.58 -40.65 8.51
C ARG A 633 11.56 -40.01 7.53
N VAL A 634 12.84 -40.32 7.66
CA VAL A 634 13.86 -40.01 6.66
C VAL A 634 13.71 -40.89 5.41
N THR A 635 14.06 -40.37 4.23
CA THR A 635 14.15 -41.18 3.01
C THR A 635 15.40 -42.07 3.04
N ALA A 636 15.43 -43.16 2.26
CA ALA A 636 16.59 -44.06 2.18
C ALA A 636 17.90 -43.29 1.92
N THR A 637 17.89 -42.41 0.91
CA THR A 637 19.03 -41.54 0.56
C THR A 637 19.48 -40.63 1.70
N ILE A 638 18.55 -40.13 2.54
CA ILE A 638 18.93 -39.34 3.74
C ILE A 638 19.49 -40.26 4.81
N SER A 639 18.91 -41.44 5.02
CA SER A 639 19.36 -42.40 6.03
C SER A 639 20.76 -42.95 5.77
N GLU A 640 21.22 -42.98 4.52
CA GLU A 640 22.57 -43.43 4.14
C GLU A 640 23.66 -42.38 4.41
N VAL A 641 23.31 -41.09 4.42
CA VAL A 641 24.30 -39.97 4.47
C VAL A 641 24.20 -39.09 5.72
N SER A 642 23.23 -39.34 6.60
CA SER A 642 22.99 -38.55 7.81
C SER A 642 23.42 -39.27 9.09
N THR A 643 23.80 -38.50 10.11
CA THR A 643 24.15 -39.02 11.43
C THR A 643 22.90 -39.51 12.17
N GLU A 644 23.08 -40.37 13.17
CA GLU A 644 22.01 -40.83 14.05
C GLU A 644 21.25 -39.66 14.70
N THR A 645 21.98 -38.72 15.31
CA THR A 645 21.42 -37.49 15.92
C THR A 645 20.59 -36.63 14.94
N TYR A 646 20.95 -36.62 13.66
CA TYR A 646 20.14 -35.94 12.63
C TYR A 646 18.83 -36.67 12.37
N ARG A 647 18.85 -38.02 12.31
CA ARG A 647 17.67 -38.84 12.07
C ARG A 647 16.69 -38.78 13.24
N GLU A 648 17.18 -38.73 14.48
CA GLU A 648 16.37 -38.56 15.69
C GLU A 648 15.63 -37.21 15.72
N SER A 649 16.32 -36.14 15.32
CA SER A 649 15.76 -34.78 15.29
C SER A 649 14.95 -34.48 14.02
N TYR A 650 14.94 -35.38 13.04
CA TYR A 650 14.36 -35.11 11.72
C TYR A 650 12.84 -34.95 11.76
N PHE A 651 12.36 -33.93 11.05
CA PHE A 651 10.97 -33.79 10.68
C PHE A 651 10.80 -33.13 9.31
N GLU A 652 9.68 -33.42 8.65
CA GLU A 652 9.14 -32.69 7.51
C GLU A 652 7.63 -32.50 7.70
N TYR A 653 7.11 -31.31 7.43
CA TYR A 653 5.68 -30.98 7.46
C TYR A 653 5.29 -30.26 6.17
N LYS A 654 4.06 -30.44 5.68
CA LYS A 654 3.55 -29.79 4.46
C LYS A 654 2.18 -29.18 4.70
N THR A 655 1.92 -28.03 4.08
CA THR A 655 0.59 -27.41 4.08
C THR A 655 0.44 -26.45 2.89
N ILE A 656 -0.80 -26.04 2.60
CA ILE A 656 -1.13 -24.95 1.67
C ILE A 656 -1.65 -23.69 2.38
N SER A 657 -1.73 -23.69 3.72
CA SER A 657 -1.99 -22.47 4.48
C SER A 657 -0.69 -21.74 4.80
N PRO A 658 -0.55 -20.45 4.42
CA PRO A 658 0.60 -19.64 4.81
C PRO A 658 0.69 -19.43 6.33
N MET A 659 -0.46 -19.30 7.00
CA MET A 659 -0.54 -19.10 8.45
C MET A 659 -0.05 -20.33 9.21
N LEU A 660 -0.58 -21.51 8.87
CA LEU A 660 -0.16 -22.77 9.47
C LEU A 660 1.34 -23.04 9.22
N ALA A 661 1.86 -22.71 8.03
CA ALA A 661 3.28 -22.84 7.73
C ALA A 661 4.17 -21.96 8.63
N ALA A 662 3.80 -20.69 8.83
CA ALA A 662 4.52 -19.76 9.70
C ALA A 662 4.47 -20.20 11.18
N GLN A 663 3.30 -20.67 11.63
CA GLN A 663 3.10 -21.16 12.99
C GLN A 663 3.87 -22.45 13.28
N VAL A 664 3.90 -23.43 12.37
CA VAL A 664 4.70 -24.66 12.53
C VAL A 664 6.20 -24.37 12.56
N GLY A 665 6.68 -23.41 11.74
CA GLY A 665 8.06 -22.93 11.82
C GLY A 665 8.37 -22.28 13.17
N THR A 666 7.49 -21.39 13.65
CA THR A 666 7.69 -20.72 14.95
C THR A 666 7.66 -21.71 16.12
N LEU A 667 6.78 -22.71 16.07
CA LEU A 667 6.75 -23.80 17.05
C LEU A 667 8.06 -24.60 17.06
N ALA A 668 8.64 -24.87 15.88
CA ALA A 668 9.95 -25.50 15.78
C ALA A 668 11.07 -24.62 16.38
N SER A 669 11.08 -23.30 16.12
CA SER A 669 12.02 -22.36 16.77
C SER A 669 11.93 -22.39 18.30
N MET A 670 10.71 -22.38 18.85
CA MET A 670 10.49 -22.40 20.30
C MET A 670 10.93 -23.72 20.96
N LEU A 671 10.93 -24.82 20.21
CA LEU A 671 11.45 -26.13 20.65
C LEU A 671 12.96 -26.30 20.35
N GLY A 672 13.65 -25.25 19.91
CA GLY A 672 15.09 -25.29 19.62
C GLY A 672 15.46 -26.08 18.37
N HIS A 673 14.51 -26.31 17.46
CA HIS A 673 14.77 -27.01 16.21
C HIS A 673 15.12 -26.03 15.08
N ASP A 674 16.30 -26.21 14.49
CA ASP A 674 16.67 -25.58 13.23
C ASP A 674 15.85 -26.17 12.06
N TYR A 675 15.28 -25.31 11.22
CA TYR A 675 14.50 -25.72 10.05
C TYR A 675 14.71 -24.83 8.82
N SER A 676 14.18 -25.34 7.71
CA SER A 676 14.07 -24.70 6.41
C SER A 676 12.59 -24.60 6.02
N VAL A 677 12.20 -23.53 5.33
CA VAL A 677 10.88 -23.41 4.69
C VAL A 677 11.09 -23.29 3.19
N TYR A 678 10.39 -24.14 2.44
CA TYR A 678 10.37 -24.10 0.99
C TYR A 678 8.95 -23.89 0.48
N CYS A 679 8.72 -22.81 -0.25
CA CYS A 679 7.50 -22.59 -1.01
C CYS A 679 7.70 -23.05 -2.45
N TRP A 680 6.69 -23.71 -3.03
CA TRP A 680 6.65 -23.95 -4.48
C TRP A 680 5.29 -23.56 -5.05
N GLU A 681 5.35 -22.80 -6.15
CA GLU A 681 4.19 -22.43 -6.94
C GLU A 681 3.57 -23.68 -7.59
N ARG A 682 2.25 -23.66 -7.78
CA ARG A 682 1.50 -24.78 -8.38
C ARG A 682 0.53 -24.24 -9.42
N ASP A 683 0.72 -24.61 -10.69
CA ASP A 683 -0.13 -24.13 -11.78
C ASP A 683 -1.62 -24.37 -11.49
N GLY A 684 -2.39 -23.27 -11.42
CA GLY A 684 -3.83 -23.29 -11.18
C GLY A 684 -4.26 -23.75 -9.78
N ARG A 685 -3.37 -23.75 -8.78
CA ARG A 685 -3.66 -24.13 -7.39
C ARG A 685 -2.98 -23.18 -6.41
N HIS A 686 -3.38 -23.22 -5.14
CA HIS A 686 -2.65 -22.53 -4.08
C HIS A 686 -1.23 -23.08 -3.93
N ASP A 687 -0.31 -22.17 -3.64
CA ASP A 687 1.09 -22.45 -3.34
C ASP A 687 1.20 -23.38 -2.13
N ALA A 688 2.27 -24.16 -2.08
CA ALA A 688 2.48 -25.14 -1.03
C ALA A 688 3.80 -24.92 -0.30
N TYR A 689 3.75 -25.06 1.01
CA TYR A 689 4.85 -24.86 1.94
C TYR A 689 5.32 -26.21 2.48
N ARG A 690 6.64 -26.34 2.65
CA ARG A 690 7.28 -27.46 3.32
C ARG A 690 8.24 -26.94 4.35
N ILE A 691 7.99 -27.29 5.60
CA ILE A 691 8.87 -27.01 6.74
C ILE A 691 9.67 -28.29 6.99
N ARG A 692 10.99 -28.21 7.09
CA ARG A 692 11.85 -29.38 7.29
C ARG A 692 13.05 -29.07 8.17
N PHE A 693 13.32 -29.96 9.12
CA PHE A 693 14.52 -29.94 9.97
C PHE A 693 15.83 -29.83 9.17
N VAL A 694 16.81 -29.10 9.71
CA VAL A 694 18.19 -29.04 9.22
C VAL A 694 19.15 -28.98 10.41
N SER A 695 20.37 -29.53 10.30
CA SER A 695 21.34 -29.49 11.41
C SER A 695 22.00 -28.11 11.57
N GLY A 696 22.02 -27.57 12.79
CA GLY A 696 22.65 -26.28 13.11
C GLY A 696 24.17 -26.20 12.90
N THR A 697 24.89 -27.32 12.99
CA THR A 697 26.36 -27.33 12.81
C THR A 697 26.78 -27.32 11.34
N GLY A 698 26.73 -26.15 10.70
CA GLY A 698 27.59 -25.75 9.57
C GLY A 698 27.46 -26.50 8.22
N LYS A 699 26.66 -27.56 8.10
CA LYS A 699 26.50 -28.29 6.82
C LYS A 699 25.52 -27.62 5.86
N ARG A 700 25.74 -27.85 4.55
CA ARG A 700 24.92 -27.40 3.40
C ARG A 700 23.54 -28.07 3.36
N GLY A 701 22.73 -27.94 4.41
CA GLY A 701 21.36 -28.43 4.48
C GLY A 701 20.38 -27.58 3.67
N GLY A 702 20.56 -27.49 2.36
CA GLY A 702 19.68 -26.72 1.47
C GLY A 702 20.01 -26.96 0.01
N ARG A 703 18.98 -27.10 -0.85
CA ARG A 703 19.15 -27.32 -2.30
C ARG A 703 19.67 -26.09 -3.07
N HIS A 704 19.81 -24.96 -2.40
CA HIS A 704 20.21 -23.69 -2.98
C HIS A 704 21.71 -23.44 -2.73
N GLU A 705 22.55 -23.86 -3.67
CA GLU A 705 23.94 -23.36 -3.78
C GLU A 705 24.01 -22.01 -4.53
N ARG A 706 22.86 -21.54 -5.04
CA ARG A 706 22.64 -20.19 -5.55
C ARG A 706 21.41 -19.63 -4.86
N PHE A 707 21.57 -18.49 -4.20
CA PHE A 707 20.46 -17.67 -3.74
C PHE A 707 19.75 -17.10 -4.97
N GLY A 708 18.44 -16.87 -4.88
CA GLY A 708 17.66 -16.38 -6.00
C GLY A 708 16.47 -15.58 -5.51
N SER A 709 16.19 -14.50 -6.24
CA SER A 709 14.94 -13.75 -6.18
C SER A 709 14.16 -14.02 -7.47
N ALA A 710 12.88 -14.35 -7.33
CA ALA A 710 11.99 -14.58 -8.46
C ALA A 710 10.91 -13.51 -8.50
N ALA A 711 10.64 -13.00 -9.69
CA ALA A 711 9.50 -12.14 -9.99
C ALA A 711 8.21 -12.97 -9.91
N LEU A 712 7.34 -12.66 -8.94
CA LEU A 712 6.00 -13.21 -8.87
C LEU A 712 5.22 -12.82 -10.13
N GLY A 713 4.76 -13.82 -10.90
CA GLY A 713 3.97 -13.58 -12.10
C GLY A 713 2.65 -12.86 -11.78
N PRO A 714 1.99 -12.25 -12.80
CA PRO A 714 0.72 -11.55 -12.58
C PRO A 714 -0.31 -12.49 -11.93
N PRO A 715 -1.13 -11.98 -10.98
CA PRO A 715 -2.09 -12.81 -10.26
C PRO A 715 -3.06 -13.46 -11.25
N ARG A 716 -2.92 -14.78 -11.43
CA ARG A 716 -3.85 -15.55 -12.25
C ARG A 716 -5.23 -15.54 -11.55
N PRO A 717 -6.35 -15.45 -12.31
CA PRO A 717 -7.68 -15.31 -11.74
C PRO A 717 -7.97 -16.49 -10.79
N GLY A 718 -8.25 -16.17 -9.52
CA GLY A 718 -8.42 -17.15 -8.43
C GLY A 718 -7.77 -16.76 -7.09
N ARG A 719 -6.94 -15.71 -7.02
CA ARG A 719 -6.32 -15.20 -5.77
C ARG A 719 -7.21 -14.25 -4.93
N MET A 720 -8.53 -14.29 -5.09
CA MET A 720 -9.49 -13.62 -4.19
C MET A 720 -10.54 -14.64 -3.73
N GLY A 721 -10.46 -15.01 -2.45
CA GLY A 721 -11.35 -15.95 -1.76
C GLY A 721 -10.99 -16.00 -0.29
#